data_AF-A0ABD3QL58-F1
#
_entry.id   AF-A0ABD3QL58-F1
#
_cell.length_a   1.000
_cell.length_b   1.000
_cell.length_c   1.000
_cell.angle_alpha   90.00
_cell.angle_beta   90.00
_cell.angle_gamma   90.00
#
_symmetry.space_group_name_H-M   'P 1'
#
loop_
_entity.id
_entity.type
_entity.pdbx_description
1 polymer ?
#
loop_
_entity_poly.entity_id
_entity_poly.type
_entity_poly.pdbx_seq_one_letter_code
_entity_poly.pdbx_strand_id
1 'polypeptide(L)'
;MNHPHHSRRGKNRRRPELPSSSETVTTDYSSYSLATSTASSVGTVGTVGTFGTFGTFGSVFVGSGANKNNRNLIVGLVMALCLLNIIEVDIVVDNAGGGSGVGRRSLLSSLYLAGPSTLLPWAQHHLVDVTERPDPVAETALFWHIPKSGGTTAKRLYQCMGQTLAHRVGADPKYGHVQKDEVVVFEPHEGKDWKVVNVDTTIKSGIIRAKKIGLVQSHTTDLIFTMEPNFAGRELYDEENRGRFLALFRHPVDRAFSMFFYLQSATWEKTYRPEWANMTVLEWANLPNAEEDYMVRKLVGKTFGMEADETDLIIAKELVRQRFIVGLMGEMNESIRRFNIVLGIDEESERSQKCMEEFGLVMTPKEDTTPAVVEDKKPVNEGGQNLEDKTRATDKKNSNSHPKVRVLCGVSGSCIHLNIFISNITFAILLGPSKHQFEEGSPEYDAVAARNPLDMLLYKYVESLFEAQKEIVDSFLEDPVESQEEDEEEAEILEPQDERNLALLPPSSAVESFSHESPRGKPSHLVDSFLEDPEESQDEMLPPGSAVESFSHGSPRDILSHLADVNSPVRGRDFETPFFWHVPKSGGTTLQRLYWCMGSTIANEVGVNPKFGIEHGEKSDIVAFSPWKDRGNPGKVINVDVCTHEGILEAKNRGFLTSRFQPKTDFVSTSEFQFASMNLFSPDHKARLFALFRHPIDAAVSKFYYLQKATWEPTYNKRWASMSLEDWSKQDRGDNNWMVRSLIGKSPRLELTMDDYEIAKEIVRTKFVVGLMDKFEESVHRFNILLGIDESDYKNQACIEEFSANEGDGNSVRNQDKIVKKNQFNSYSHPKAVRGSDVWVSLSKIHVYDVMLYKYVLDLFRRQEEMFSSSPSQM
;
A
#
# COMPACT_ATOMS: atom_id res chain seq x y z
N MET A 1 -10.88 -20.02 70.55
CA MET A 1 -12.11 -20.38 71.30
C MET A 1 -12.99 -19.14 71.41
N ASN A 2 -14.30 -19.33 71.28
CA ASN A 2 -15.43 -18.56 71.83
C ASN A 2 -15.45 -17.01 71.83
N HIS A 3 -16.52 -16.48 71.19
CA HIS A 3 -17.32 -15.30 71.57
C HIS A 3 -17.63 -15.22 73.10
N PRO A 4 -18.11 -14.09 73.71
CA PRO A 4 -19.24 -13.28 73.18
C PRO A 4 -19.46 -11.78 73.60
N HIS A 5 -20.39 -11.14 72.85
CA HIS A 5 -21.47 -10.18 73.26
C HIS A 5 -21.26 -8.81 73.98
N HIS A 6 -22.25 -7.93 73.69
CA HIS A 6 -22.81 -6.80 74.49
C HIS A 6 -22.11 -5.41 74.45
N SER A 7 -22.78 -4.24 74.65
CA SER A 7 -24.22 -3.84 74.50
C SER A 7 -24.48 -2.32 74.78
N ARG A 8 -25.46 -1.70 74.08
CA ARG A 8 -26.34 -0.54 74.50
C ARG A 8 -25.85 0.94 74.62
N ARG A 9 -26.59 1.81 73.90
CA ARG A 9 -27.23 3.13 74.29
C ARG A 9 -26.38 4.40 74.56
N GLY A 10 -26.86 5.56 74.07
CA GLY A 10 -26.25 6.91 74.27
C GLY A 10 -27.21 8.10 74.56
N LYS A 11 -28.10 8.49 73.61
CA LYS A 11 -29.10 9.63 73.64
C LYS A 11 -28.60 11.09 73.47
N ASN A 12 -29.50 11.91 72.87
CA ASN A 12 -29.81 13.34 73.15
C ASN A 12 -28.81 14.47 72.74
N ARG A 13 -29.23 15.70 72.38
CA ARG A 13 -30.52 16.24 71.83
C ARG A 13 -30.38 17.74 71.40
N ARG A 14 -31.28 18.21 70.51
CA ARG A 14 -31.81 19.60 70.30
C ARG A 14 -31.01 20.69 69.53
N ARG A 15 -31.66 21.24 68.49
CA ARG A 15 -31.60 22.66 68.03
C ARG A 15 -32.46 23.57 68.93
N PRO A 16 -32.29 24.92 68.88
CA PRO A 16 -33.17 25.80 68.07
C PRO A 16 -32.50 27.07 67.43
N GLU A 17 -33.05 27.80 66.43
CA GLU A 17 -33.92 27.42 65.29
C GLU A 17 -33.86 28.41 64.07
N LEU A 18 -34.58 29.55 64.03
CA LEU A 18 -34.84 30.50 62.88
C LEU A 18 -35.29 31.92 63.42
N PRO A 19 -35.77 32.98 62.67
CA PRO A 19 -36.07 33.20 61.21
C PRO A 19 -35.71 34.60 60.56
N SER A 20 -36.01 34.77 59.25
CA SER A 20 -36.37 36.03 58.51
C SER A 20 -35.34 37.21 58.42
N SER A 21 -35.46 38.27 57.59
CA SER A 21 -36.41 38.80 56.55
C SER A 21 -35.58 39.71 55.57
N SER A 22 -35.71 39.72 54.24
CA SER A 22 -36.74 40.28 53.30
C SER A 22 -36.67 41.80 52.98
N GLU A 23 -36.91 42.14 51.70
CA GLU A 23 -37.31 43.44 51.08
C GLU A 23 -36.26 44.41 50.48
N THR A 24 -36.76 45.26 49.57
CA THR A 24 -36.11 45.97 48.43
C THR A 24 -36.16 47.51 48.55
N VAL A 25 -35.53 48.27 47.62
CA VAL A 25 -36.12 49.41 46.82
C VAL A 25 -35.08 50.35 46.12
N THR A 26 -35.10 50.33 44.77
CA THR A 26 -34.90 51.36 43.68
C THR A 26 -33.81 52.48 43.61
N THR A 27 -33.67 53.02 42.37
CA THR A 27 -33.29 54.41 41.92
C THR A 27 -31.80 54.87 41.93
N ASP A 28 -31.22 55.60 40.95
CA ASP A 28 -31.71 56.15 39.64
C ASP A 28 -30.57 56.68 38.67
N TYR A 29 -30.95 57.26 37.50
CA TYR A 29 -30.26 58.24 36.60
C TYR A 29 -29.22 57.87 35.50
N SER A 30 -29.72 57.31 34.39
CA SER A 30 -29.88 57.89 33.02
C SER A 30 -28.78 58.58 32.15
N SER A 31 -29.05 58.59 30.83
CA SER A 31 -28.49 59.36 29.68
C SER A 31 -27.17 58.86 29.04
N TYR A 32 -26.90 58.94 27.73
CA TYR A 32 -27.68 59.19 26.47
C TYR A 32 -27.06 58.32 25.33
N SER A 33 -27.73 57.88 24.25
CA SER A 33 -28.22 58.59 23.02
C SER A 33 -27.13 59.26 22.17
N LEU A 34 -27.12 59.22 20.82
CA LEU A 34 -28.04 58.65 19.79
C LEU A 34 -27.26 57.64 18.87
N ALA A 35 -27.39 57.40 17.54
CA ALA A 35 -28.09 57.95 16.36
C ALA A 35 -28.30 56.86 15.26
N THR A 36 -29.18 57.07 14.25
CA THR A 36 -29.48 56.11 13.14
C THR A 36 -29.96 56.82 11.84
N SER A 37 -30.06 56.09 10.72
CA SER A 37 -30.98 56.45 9.60
C SER A 37 -31.44 55.23 8.81
N THR A 38 -32.62 55.31 8.16
CA THR A 38 -33.24 54.27 7.34
C THR A 38 -34.00 54.89 6.15
N ALA A 39 -34.28 54.10 5.10
CA ALA A 39 -35.16 54.48 4.00
C ALA A 39 -35.90 53.25 3.43
N SER A 40 -37.10 53.45 2.90
CA SER A 40 -37.97 52.38 2.36
C SER A 40 -38.96 52.91 1.31
N SER A 41 -39.47 52.03 0.44
CA SER A 41 -40.53 52.32 -0.54
C SER A 41 -41.32 51.05 -0.91
N VAL A 42 -42.54 51.20 -1.44
CA VAL A 42 -43.59 50.16 -1.44
C VAL A 42 -44.32 50.05 -2.80
N GLY A 43 -44.76 48.83 -3.17
CA GLY A 43 -45.74 48.57 -4.25
C GLY A 43 -45.24 47.64 -5.37
N THR A 44 -46.06 46.81 -6.06
CA THR A 44 -47.53 46.59 -5.97
C THR A 44 -47.91 45.19 -6.52
N VAL A 45 -49.02 44.63 -5.98
CA VAL A 45 -49.82 43.44 -6.34
C VAL A 45 -49.69 42.80 -7.74
N GLY A 46 -49.65 41.46 -7.77
CA GLY A 46 -49.98 40.60 -8.93
C GLY A 46 -50.39 39.17 -8.48
N THR A 47 -51.37 38.51 -9.11
CA THR A 47 -52.17 37.41 -8.51
C THR A 47 -52.24 36.07 -9.26
N VAL A 48 -52.23 34.97 -8.49
CA VAL A 48 -52.93 33.66 -8.70
C VAL A 48 -52.39 32.70 -9.81
N GLY A 49 -52.24 31.41 -9.44
CA GLY A 49 -51.75 30.34 -10.34
C GLY A 49 -51.78 28.91 -9.73
N THR A 50 -52.82 28.62 -8.95
CA THR A 50 -53.15 27.42 -8.14
C THR A 50 -53.11 26.01 -8.79
N PHE A 51 -52.61 25.01 -8.04
CA PHE A 51 -52.91 23.54 -8.07
C PHE A 51 -52.63 22.73 -9.39
N GLY A 52 -52.38 21.41 -9.36
CA GLY A 52 -52.15 20.49 -8.23
C GLY A 52 -52.01 18.99 -8.60
N THR A 53 -51.06 18.31 -7.93
CA THR A 53 -50.96 16.89 -7.50
C THR A 53 -51.73 15.70 -8.17
N PHE A 54 -51.00 14.57 -8.24
CA PHE A 54 -51.42 13.14 -8.18
C PHE A 54 -52.15 12.47 -9.38
N GLY A 55 -51.80 11.19 -9.64
CA GLY A 55 -52.57 10.28 -10.51
C GLY A 55 -51.78 9.10 -11.13
N THR A 56 -51.60 8.00 -10.39
CA THR A 56 -51.11 6.71 -10.95
C THR A 56 -52.26 5.76 -11.30
N PHE A 57 -52.24 5.12 -12.47
CA PHE A 57 -52.53 3.68 -12.74
C PHE A 57 -52.77 3.41 -14.24
N GLY A 58 -52.60 2.15 -14.66
CA GLY A 58 -53.32 1.58 -15.82
C GLY A 58 -52.48 1.24 -17.05
N SER A 59 -52.34 -0.06 -17.32
CA SER A 59 -51.86 -0.64 -18.58
C SER A 59 -53.01 -1.31 -19.33
N VAL A 60 -53.03 -1.32 -20.67
CA VAL A 60 -53.58 -2.42 -21.52
C VAL A 60 -53.37 -2.16 -23.04
N PHE A 61 -52.83 -3.18 -23.73
CA PHE A 61 -52.85 -3.57 -25.16
C PHE A 61 -53.02 -2.58 -26.34
N VAL A 62 -51.98 -2.63 -27.20
CA VAL A 62 -52.00 -2.86 -28.67
C VAL A 62 -52.85 -1.97 -29.60
N GLY A 63 -52.16 -1.26 -30.50
CA GLY A 63 -52.67 -0.79 -31.79
C GLY A 63 -51.54 -0.72 -32.84
N SER A 64 -51.75 -1.29 -34.03
CA SER A 64 -50.73 -1.33 -35.09
C SER A 64 -50.91 -0.18 -36.08
N GLY A 65 -49.86 0.59 -36.36
CA GLY A 65 -49.93 1.81 -37.19
C GLY A 65 -48.58 2.21 -37.80
N ALA A 66 -48.51 2.16 -39.13
CA ALA A 66 -47.29 2.28 -39.95
C ALA A 66 -46.46 3.57 -39.78
N ASN A 67 -45.14 3.44 -40.01
CA ASN A 67 -44.43 4.37 -40.91
C ASN A 67 -43.26 3.69 -41.64
N LYS A 68 -43.12 3.91 -42.95
CA LYS A 68 -42.05 3.32 -43.78
C LYS A 68 -40.69 4.02 -43.60
N ASN A 69 -40.68 5.30 -43.22
CA ASN A 69 -39.47 6.12 -43.23
C ASN A 69 -38.45 5.72 -42.14
N ASN A 70 -38.87 5.08 -41.05
CA ASN A 70 -37.96 4.69 -39.97
C ASN A 70 -37.08 3.47 -40.31
N ARG A 71 -37.43 2.66 -41.32
CA ARG A 71 -36.60 1.50 -41.70
C ARG A 71 -35.20 1.89 -42.18
N ASN A 72 -35.07 2.98 -42.93
CA ASN A 72 -33.77 3.41 -43.44
C ASN A 72 -32.87 3.98 -42.33
N LEU A 73 -33.46 4.64 -41.33
CA LEU A 73 -32.74 5.15 -40.16
C LEU A 73 -32.20 3.99 -39.29
N ILE A 74 -33.04 2.99 -39.02
CA ILE A 74 -32.67 1.82 -38.21
C ILE A 74 -31.64 0.93 -38.94
N VAL A 75 -31.79 0.71 -40.26
CA VAL A 75 -30.79 -0.03 -41.04
C VAL A 75 -29.45 0.71 -41.10
N GLY A 76 -29.45 2.05 -41.19
CA GLY A 76 -28.23 2.86 -41.08
C GLY A 76 -27.52 2.70 -39.73
N LEU A 77 -28.29 2.74 -38.62
CA LEU A 77 -27.77 2.56 -37.27
C LEU A 77 -27.19 1.15 -37.02
N VAL A 78 -27.88 0.10 -37.50
CA VAL A 78 -27.38 -1.28 -37.40
C VAL A 78 -26.12 -1.49 -38.25
N MET A 79 -26.08 -0.98 -39.48
CA MET A 79 -24.87 -1.07 -40.32
C MET A 79 -23.67 -0.31 -39.73
N ALA A 80 -23.91 0.83 -39.07
CA ALA A 80 -22.86 1.56 -38.36
C ALA A 80 -22.30 0.78 -37.15
N LEU A 81 -23.17 0.07 -36.40
CA LEU A 81 -22.76 -0.77 -35.27
C LEU A 81 -22.06 -2.07 -35.71
N CYS A 82 -22.43 -2.64 -36.86
CA CYS A 82 -21.74 -3.80 -37.44
C CYS A 82 -20.35 -3.48 -38.00
N LEU A 83 -20.07 -2.22 -38.38
CA LEU A 83 -18.75 -1.77 -38.85
C LEU A 83 -17.79 -1.40 -37.71
N LEU A 84 -18.23 -1.46 -36.45
CA LEU A 84 -17.43 -1.12 -35.27
C LEU A 84 -17.06 -2.34 -34.40
N ASN A 85 -17.47 -3.55 -34.77
CA ASN A 85 -17.26 -4.80 -34.01
C ASN A 85 -16.55 -5.89 -34.84
N ILE A 86 -15.56 -5.51 -35.65
CA ILE A 86 -14.65 -6.46 -36.30
C ILE A 86 -13.21 -5.94 -36.14
N ILE A 87 -12.56 -6.40 -35.06
CA ILE A 87 -11.15 -6.88 -34.95
C ILE A 87 -10.93 -7.20 -33.47
N GLU A 88 -11.10 -8.49 -33.13
CA GLU A 88 -10.44 -9.11 -31.99
C GLU A 88 -8.94 -9.25 -32.36
N VAL A 89 -8.00 -8.89 -31.48
CA VAL A 89 -7.44 -9.72 -30.41
C VAL A 89 -6.83 -11.02 -30.95
N ASP A 90 -5.49 -11.03 -30.98
CA ASP A 90 -4.66 -12.24 -30.98
C ASP A 90 -3.72 -12.13 -29.76
N ILE A 91 -3.62 -13.21 -28.99
CA ILE A 91 -2.74 -13.35 -27.82
C ILE A 91 -1.97 -14.65 -27.98
N VAL A 92 -0.64 -14.65 -27.78
CA VAL A 92 0.12 -15.78 -27.20
C VAL A 92 1.59 -15.37 -26.91
N VAL A 93 1.97 -15.46 -25.63
CA VAL A 93 3.05 -16.31 -25.06
C VAL A 93 4.19 -16.69 -26.04
N ASP A 94 5.49 -16.52 -25.75
CA ASP A 94 6.18 -17.19 -24.63
C ASP A 94 7.63 -16.72 -24.34
N ASN A 95 8.15 -17.22 -23.21
CA ASN A 95 9.52 -17.65 -22.90
C ASN A 95 10.69 -16.68 -22.60
N ALA A 96 11.09 -16.73 -21.32
CA ALA A 96 12.44 -16.96 -20.77
C ALA A 96 13.70 -16.21 -21.28
N GLY A 97 14.51 -15.76 -20.31
CA GLY A 97 15.85 -15.18 -20.51
C GLY A 97 16.27 -14.32 -19.32
N GLY A 98 17.34 -14.72 -18.63
CA GLY A 98 17.83 -14.09 -17.39
C GLY A 98 19.10 -13.24 -17.56
N GLY A 99 19.45 -12.50 -16.51
CA GLY A 99 20.65 -11.64 -16.42
C GLY A 99 20.53 -10.68 -15.24
N SER A 100 21.56 -10.59 -14.40
CA SER A 100 21.54 -9.83 -13.14
C SER A 100 21.65 -8.30 -13.33
N GLY A 101 21.11 -7.53 -12.38
CA GLY A 101 21.09 -6.06 -12.45
C GLY A 101 20.62 -5.37 -11.17
N VAL A 102 21.48 -5.36 -10.14
CA VAL A 102 21.16 -4.84 -8.79
C VAL A 102 20.79 -3.35 -8.78
N GLY A 103 19.70 -3.02 -8.06
CA GLY A 103 19.62 -1.85 -7.19
C GLY A 103 19.39 -0.46 -7.82
N ARG A 104 18.17 -0.21 -8.32
CA ARG A 104 17.58 1.15 -8.41
C ARG A 104 16.07 1.09 -8.15
N ARG A 105 15.52 1.84 -7.20
CA ARG A 105 14.06 2.01 -7.06
C ARG A 105 13.56 3.06 -8.07
N SER A 106 12.33 2.91 -8.58
CA SER A 106 11.75 3.80 -9.61
C SER A 106 10.74 4.77 -9.01
N LEU A 107 10.83 6.05 -9.42
CA LEU A 107 10.00 7.18 -8.95
C LEU A 107 8.48 6.95 -9.07
N LEU A 108 8.02 6.07 -9.96
CA LEU A 108 6.58 5.81 -10.13
C LEU A 108 5.97 4.95 -9.01
N SER A 109 6.77 4.29 -8.17
CA SER A 109 6.28 3.67 -6.93
C SER A 109 6.02 4.72 -5.83
N SER A 110 6.74 5.84 -5.83
CA SER A 110 6.62 6.91 -4.81
C SER A 110 5.24 7.57 -4.78
N LEU A 111 4.56 7.63 -5.94
CA LEU A 111 3.28 8.34 -6.15
C LEU A 111 2.07 7.74 -5.41
N TYR A 112 2.20 6.58 -4.76
CA TYR A 112 1.11 5.92 -4.04
C TYR A 112 1.14 6.07 -2.51
N LEU A 113 2.20 6.67 -1.94
CA LEU A 113 2.46 6.67 -0.48
C LEU A 113 2.19 8.03 0.20
N ALA A 114 1.25 8.81 -0.33
CA ALA A 114 1.15 10.27 -0.13
C ALA A 114 0.35 10.77 1.10
N GLY A 115 0.39 10.05 2.22
CA GLY A 115 -0.35 10.41 3.44
C GLY A 115 0.47 10.27 4.72
N PRO A 116 -0.08 10.67 5.89
CA PRO A 116 0.34 10.04 7.14
C PRO A 116 0.16 8.53 7.01
N SER A 117 1.06 7.73 7.60
CA SER A 117 1.16 6.28 7.38
C SER A 117 -0.22 5.62 7.29
N THR A 118 -0.58 5.13 6.09
CA THR A 118 -1.88 4.48 5.85
C THR A 118 -1.93 3.06 6.38
N LEU A 119 -0.85 2.60 7.02
CA LEU A 119 -0.86 1.44 7.90
C LEU A 119 -1.77 1.73 9.10
N LEU A 120 -2.63 0.77 9.46
CA LEU A 120 -3.49 0.89 10.63
C LEU A 120 -2.61 1.02 11.90
N PRO A 121 -2.91 1.93 12.86
CA PRO A 121 -2.03 2.18 14.00
C PRO A 121 -1.66 0.92 14.80
N TRP A 122 -2.62 0.02 15.05
CA TRP A 122 -2.33 -1.25 15.72
C TRP A 122 -1.32 -2.12 14.94
N ALA A 123 -1.30 -2.06 13.61
CA ALA A 123 -0.39 -2.83 12.76
C ALA A 123 1.02 -2.22 12.66
N GLN A 124 1.19 -0.96 13.05
CA GLN A 124 2.52 -0.37 13.23
C GLN A 124 3.20 -0.91 14.50
N HIS A 125 2.43 -1.03 15.59
CA HIS A 125 2.94 -1.41 16.91
C HIS A 125 2.95 -2.93 17.14
N HIS A 126 1.89 -3.64 16.74
CA HIS A 126 1.68 -5.07 17.07
C HIS A 126 2.28 -6.04 16.06
N LEU A 127 2.73 -5.58 14.88
CA LEU A 127 3.20 -6.45 13.80
C LEU A 127 4.63 -6.13 13.37
N VAL A 128 5.35 -7.18 12.98
CA VAL A 128 6.73 -7.15 12.49
C VAL A 128 6.75 -6.71 11.02
N ASP A 129 7.72 -5.87 10.63
CA ASP A 129 7.92 -5.47 9.24
C ASP A 129 8.40 -6.64 8.37
N VAL A 130 7.97 -6.65 7.12
CA VAL A 130 8.36 -7.66 6.13
C VAL A 130 9.88 -7.77 5.94
N THR A 131 10.63 -6.69 6.24
CA THR A 131 12.09 -6.61 6.15
C THR A 131 12.84 -6.96 7.45
N GLU A 132 12.17 -7.00 8.60
CA GLU A 132 12.77 -7.43 9.86
C GLU A 132 13.00 -8.96 9.81
N ARG A 133 14.22 -9.43 10.13
CA ARG A 133 14.58 -10.87 10.10
C ARG A 133 13.67 -11.66 11.05
N PRO A 134 13.12 -12.83 10.64
CA PRO A 134 12.26 -13.64 11.50
C PRO A 134 12.95 -14.14 12.77
N ASP A 135 12.26 -14.03 13.91
CA ASP A 135 12.54 -14.77 15.14
C ASP A 135 11.37 -15.73 15.44
N PRO A 136 11.43 -17.01 15.02
CA PRO A 136 10.38 -18.00 15.26
C PRO A 136 10.20 -18.43 16.72
N VAL A 137 11.01 -17.92 17.67
CA VAL A 137 10.89 -18.19 19.10
C VAL A 137 10.16 -17.04 19.82
N ALA A 138 10.45 -15.80 19.43
CA ALA A 138 9.76 -14.61 19.94
C ALA A 138 8.41 -14.35 19.24
N GLU A 139 8.34 -14.52 17.92
CA GLU A 139 7.15 -14.22 17.12
C GLU A 139 6.12 -15.36 17.16
N THR A 140 4.84 -15.03 17.33
CA THR A 140 3.74 -15.95 16.96
C THR A 140 3.22 -15.58 15.58
N ALA A 141 3.24 -16.51 14.62
CA ALA A 141 2.77 -16.22 13.27
C ALA A 141 1.24 -16.30 13.14
N LEU A 142 0.67 -15.52 12.22
CA LEU A 142 -0.75 -15.56 11.87
C LEU A 142 -0.96 -15.82 10.38
N PHE A 143 -1.64 -16.92 10.05
CA PHE A 143 -2.12 -17.19 8.70
C PHE A 143 -3.54 -16.63 8.53
N TRP A 144 -3.68 -15.63 7.67
CA TRP A 144 -4.99 -15.18 7.22
C TRP A 144 -5.60 -16.20 6.25
N HIS A 145 -6.61 -16.92 6.73
CA HIS A 145 -7.34 -17.89 5.94
C HIS A 145 -8.35 -17.17 5.04
N ILE A 146 -7.90 -16.71 3.87
CA ILE A 146 -8.79 -16.29 2.80
C ILE A 146 -9.61 -17.52 2.34
N PRO A 147 -10.95 -17.47 2.27
CA PRO A 147 -11.76 -18.57 1.79
C PRO A 147 -11.32 -19.02 0.39
N LYS A 148 -11.43 -20.32 0.10
CA LYS A 148 -11.18 -20.93 -1.22
C LYS A 148 -9.77 -20.71 -1.81
N SER A 149 -8.84 -20.17 -1.01
CA SER A 149 -7.48 -19.76 -1.39
C SER A 149 -6.46 -20.61 -0.63
N GLY A 150 -6.51 -21.93 -0.83
CA GLY A 150 -5.55 -22.92 -0.30
C GLY A 150 -5.46 -23.11 1.23
N GLY A 151 -6.00 -22.24 2.09
CA GLY A 151 -5.70 -22.31 3.54
C GLY A 151 -6.22 -23.54 4.31
N THR A 152 -7.10 -24.37 3.74
CA THR A 152 -7.39 -25.72 4.28
C THR A 152 -6.25 -26.70 3.98
N THR A 153 -5.57 -26.55 2.84
CA THR A 153 -4.35 -27.27 2.49
C THR A 153 -3.21 -26.85 3.41
N ALA A 154 -2.98 -25.54 3.57
CA ALA A 154 -1.96 -25.02 4.48
C ALA A 154 -2.12 -25.54 5.92
N LYS A 155 -3.34 -25.53 6.47
CA LYS A 155 -3.63 -26.15 7.79
C LYS A 155 -3.17 -27.60 7.89
N ARG A 156 -3.48 -28.42 6.88
CA ARG A 156 -3.12 -29.85 6.90
C ARG A 156 -1.63 -30.08 6.66
N LEU A 157 -0.98 -29.23 5.86
CA LEU A 157 0.46 -29.26 5.65
C LEU A 157 1.20 -28.95 6.96
N TYR A 158 0.85 -27.85 7.64
CA TYR A 158 1.48 -27.48 8.92
C TYR A 158 1.15 -28.47 10.05
N GLN A 159 -0.05 -29.08 10.05
CA GLN A 159 -0.34 -30.24 10.90
C GLN A 159 0.57 -31.44 10.59
N CYS A 160 0.81 -31.74 9.31
CA CYS A 160 1.73 -32.80 8.89
C CYS A 160 3.16 -32.50 9.39
N MET A 161 3.62 -31.25 9.24
CA MET A 161 4.90 -30.74 9.75
C MET A 161 4.98 -30.60 11.29
N GLY A 162 3.93 -31.00 12.03
CA GLY A 162 3.93 -31.07 13.50
C GLY A 162 3.63 -29.77 14.23
N GLN A 163 3.29 -28.71 13.49
CA GLN A 163 3.00 -27.38 14.03
C GLN A 163 1.72 -27.40 14.89
N THR A 164 1.78 -26.68 15.99
CA THR A 164 0.71 -26.45 16.96
C THR A 164 -0.16 -25.29 16.50
N LEU A 165 -1.43 -25.58 16.16
CA LEU A 165 -2.28 -24.61 15.49
C LEU A 165 -3.42 -24.07 16.36
N ALA A 166 -3.69 -22.76 16.28
CA ALA A 166 -4.95 -22.18 16.74
C ALA A 166 -5.98 -22.13 15.60
N HIS A 167 -7.09 -22.86 15.74
CA HIS A 167 -8.26 -22.83 14.86
C HIS A 167 -9.44 -23.62 15.46
N ARG A 168 -10.62 -23.55 14.82
CA ARG A 168 -11.92 -24.15 15.22
C ARG A 168 -11.98 -25.56 15.84
N VAL A 169 -10.94 -26.38 15.70
CA VAL A 169 -10.87 -27.70 16.37
C VAL A 169 -10.54 -27.55 17.86
N GLY A 170 -9.79 -26.52 18.24
CA GLY A 170 -9.41 -26.22 19.62
C GLY A 170 -10.60 -25.96 20.56
N ALA A 171 -11.65 -25.31 20.05
CA ALA A 171 -12.87 -25.03 20.81
C ALA A 171 -13.98 -26.09 20.63
N ASP A 172 -13.70 -27.26 20.06
CA ASP A 172 -14.69 -28.34 19.94
C ASP A 172 -14.96 -28.97 21.33
N PRO A 173 -16.19 -28.89 21.87
CA PRO A 173 -16.49 -29.33 23.24
C PRO A 173 -16.18 -30.79 23.53
N LYS A 174 -16.11 -31.66 22.51
CA LYS A 174 -15.82 -33.10 22.68
C LYS A 174 -14.43 -33.37 23.26
N TYR A 175 -13.50 -32.41 23.20
CA TYR A 175 -12.17 -32.51 23.79
C TYR A 175 -12.10 -31.99 25.24
N GLY A 176 -13.17 -31.40 25.79
CA GLY A 176 -13.24 -31.00 27.20
C GLY A 176 -12.35 -29.83 27.63
N HIS A 177 -11.53 -29.25 26.75
CA HIS A 177 -10.57 -28.19 27.10
C HIS A 177 -11.10 -26.75 26.94
N VAL A 178 -12.30 -26.60 26.35
CA VAL A 178 -12.93 -25.29 26.01
C VAL A 178 -13.22 -24.42 27.24
N GLN A 179 -13.54 -25.06 28.38
CA GLN A 179 -13.92 -24.39 29.63
C GLN A 179 -12.75 -24.17 30.59
N LYS A 180 -11.50 -24.42 30.17
CA LYS A 180 -10.32 -24.06 30.95
C LYS A 180 -10.02 -22.56 30.80
N ASP A 181 -9.51 -21.95 31.86
CA ASP A 181 -9.02 -20.55 31.86
C ASP A 181 -7.53 -20.41 31.50
N GLU A 182 -6.87 -21.53 31.15
CA GLU A 182 -5.47 -21.58 30.69
C GLU A 182 -5.40 -21.98 29.20
N VAL A 183 -4.30 -21.63 28.52
CA VAL A 183 -3.98 -22.18 27.19
C VAL A 183 -3.58 -23.64 27.35
N VAL A 184 -4.23 -24.54 26.60
CA VAL A 184 -3.90 -25.96 26.60
C VAL A 184 -3.66 -26.46 25.19
N VAL A 185 -2.45 -26.92 24.96
CA VAL A 185 -2.04 -27.72 23.79
C VAL A 185 -2.50 -29.17 23.98
N PHE A 186 -3.14 -29.75 22.98
CA PHE A 186 -3.58 -31.16 23.01
C PHE A 186 -3.59 -31.79 21.61
N GLU A 187 -3.54 -33.12 21.58
CA GLU A 187 -3.71 -33.92 20.36
C GLU A 187 -5.20 -34.23 20.12
N PRO A 188 -5.82 -33.75 19.03
CA PRO A 188 -7.25 -33.91 18.79
C PRO A 188 -7.62 -35.29 18.18
N HIS A 189 -6.63 -36.16 17.92
CA HIS A 189 -6.81 -37.54 17.44
C HIS A 189 -5.63 -38.38 17.95
N GLU A 190 -5.90 -39.40 18.78
CA GLU A 190 -4.86 -40.33 19.28
C GLU A 190 -4.06 -40.96 18.13
N GLY A 191 -2.74 -41.02 18.27
CA GLY A 191 -1.84 -41.58 17.26
C GLY A 191 -1.64 -40.70 16.02
N LYS A 192 -2.01 -39.42 16.07
CA LYS A 192 -1.61 -38.41 15.07
C LYS A 192 -0.84 -37.27 15.75
N ASP A 193 0.45 -37.17 15.45
CA ASP A 193 1.34 -36.13 15.96
C ASP A 193 1.09 -34.76 15.30
N TRP A 194 -0.05 -34.14 15.61
CA TRP A 194 -0.34 -32.73 15.37
C TRP A 194 -1.15 -32.18 16.55
N LYS A 195 -0.91 -30.93 16.88
CA LYS A 195 -1.38 -30.32 18.12
C LYS A 195 -2.27 -29.11 17.83
N VAL A 196 -3.20 -28.86 18.74
CA VAL A 196 -4.01 -27.63 18.74
C VAL A 196 -4.08 -27.05 20.13
N VAL A 197 -4.19 -25.72 20.20
CA VAL A 197 -4.55 -25.01 21.42
C VAL A 197 -6.08 -24.91 21.57
N ASN A 198 -6.56 -24.85 22.81
CA ASN A 198 -7.98 -24.87 23.19
C ASN A 198 -8.81 -23.60 22.83
N VAL A 199 -8.63 -23.02 21.65
CA VAL A 199 -9.26 -21.76 21.18
C VAL A 199 -9.83 -21.88 19.77
N ASP A 200 -10.78 -21.01 19.40
CA ASP A 200 -11.22 -20.82 18.01
C ASP A 200 -10.95 -19.40 17.52
N THR A 201 -9.76 -19.19 16.99
CA THR A 201 -9.32 -17.95 16.36
C THR A 201 -10.00 -17.65 15.02
N THR A 202 -10.92 -18.50 14.54
CA THR A 202 -11.69 -18.24 13.30
C THR A 202 -12.94 -17.39 13.53
N ILE A 203 -13.31 -17.10 14.78
CA ILE A 203 -14.47 -16.26 15.15
C ILE A 203 -14.11 -15.22 16.23
N LYS A 204 -14.74 -14.03 16.21
CA LYS A 204 -14.41 -12.92 17.12
C LYS A 204 -14.51 -13.26 18.62
N SER A 205 -15.51 -14.05 19.02
CA SER A 205 -15.66 -14.49 20.43
C SER A 205 -14.53 -15.42 20.90
N GLY A 206 -14.03 -16.30 20.01
CA GLY A 206 -12.90 -17.17 20.31
C GLY A 206 -11.56 -16.43 20.28
N ILE A 207 -11.42 -15.40 19.43
CA ILE A 207 -10.30 -14.43 19.48
C ILE A 207 -10.28 -13.68 20.83
N ILE A 208 -11.42 -13.17 21.30
CA ILE A 208 -11.51 -12.51 22.62
C ILE A 208 -11.20 -13.49 23.77
N ARG A 209 -11.62 -14.77 23.69
CA ARG A 209 -11.19 -15.77 24.68
C ARG A 209 -9.69 -16.03 24.60
N ALA A 210 -9.10 -16.13 23.40
CA ALA A 210 -7.67 -16.30 23.20
C ALA A 210 -6.85 -15.15 23.81
N LYS A 211 -7.28 -13.89 23.63
CA LYS A 211 -6.74 -12.72 24.33
C LYS A 211 -6.82 -12.89 25.86
N LYS A 212 -8.01 -13.24 26.38
CA LYS A 212 -8.26 -13.39 27.83
C LYS A 212 -7.33 -14.40 28.51
N ILE A 213 -6.92 -15.46 27.81
CA ILE A 213 -6.04 -16.51 28.36
C ILE A 213 -4.56 -16.36 27.97
N GLY A 214 -4.18 -15.29 27.24
CA GLY A 214 -2.79 -15.01 26.85
C GLY A 214 -2.25 -15.93 25.77
N LEU A 215 -3.00 -16.17 24.68
CA LEU A 215 -2.59 -17.11 23.61
C LEU A 215 -1.21 -16.83 23.00
N VAL A 216 -0.94 -15.57 22.64
CA VAL A 216 0.33 -15.19 21.98
C VAL A 216 1.42 -15.11 23.05
N GLN A 217 1.11 -14.47 24.17
CA GLN A 217 1.96 -14.23 25.34
C GLN A 217 2.40 -15.53 26.06
N SER A 218 1.85 -16.69 25.68
CA SER A 218 2.29 -18.00 26.18
C SER A 218 3.32 -18.69 25.28
N HIS A 219 3.52 -18.22 24.04
CA HIS A 219 4.40 -18.85 23.02
C HIS A 219 4.15 -20.36 22.83
N THR A 220 2.90 -20.81 23.00
CA THR A 220 2.50 -22.23 22.88
C THR A 220 1.81 -22.57 21.55
N THR A 221 1.96 -21.74 20.53
CA THR A 221 1.29 -21.90 19.23
C THR A 221 2.17 -21.35 18.13
N ASP A 222 2.55 -22.22 17.20
CA ASP A 222 3.47 -21.87 16.14
C ASP A 222 2.75 -21.06 15.04
N LEU A 223 1.46 -21.37 14.77
CA LEU A 223 0.69 -20.69 13.73
C LEU A 223 -0.81 -20.53 14.04
N ILE A 224 -1.26 -19.28 14.10
CA ILE A 224 -2.67 -18.90 14.33
C ILE A 224 -3.42 -18.77 13.00
N PHE A 225 -4.50 -19.53 12.80
CA PHE A 225 -5.37 -19.35 11.63
C PHE A 225 -6.64 -18.54 11.97
N THR A 226 -6.91 -17.48 11.20
CA THR A 226 -8.11 -16.64 11.37
C THR A 226 -8.81 -16.28 10.06
N MET A 227 -10.10 -15.92 10.15
CA MET A 227 -10.87 -15.26 9.08
C MET A 227 -10.87 -13.73 9.21
N GLU A 228 -10.42 -13.20 10.35
CA GLU A 228 -10.60 -11.81 10.79
C GLU A 228 -9.23 -11.16 11.09
N PRO A 229 -8.33 -10.99 10.09
CA PRO A 229 -6.93 -10.65 10.33
C PRO A 229 -6.75 -9.31 11.07
N ASN A 230 -7.54 -8.31 10.69
CA ASN A 230 -7.61 -7.00 11.33
C ASN A 230 -7.97 -7.07 12.83
N PHE A 231 -8.96 -7.90 13.18
CA PHE A 231 -9.41 -8.06 14.55
C PHE A 231 -8.45 -8.95 15.35
N ALA A 232 -7.92 -10.02 14.77
CA ALA A 232 -6.94 -10.87 15.42
C ALA A 232 -5.63 -10.12 15.71
N GLY A 233 -5.13 -9.33 14.76
CA GLY A 233 -3.92 -8.51 14.95
C GLY A 233 -4.05 -7.47 16.06
N ARG A 234 -5.17 -6.74 16.08
CA ARG A 234 -5.44 -5.77 17.15
C ARG A 234 -5.70 -6.42 18.51
N GLU A 235 -6.31 -7.60 18.55
CA GLU A 235 -6.75 -8.19 19.81
C GLU A 235 -5.78 -9.19 20.46
N LEU A 236 -4.95 -9.92 19.69
CA LEU A 236 -4.09 -10.99 20.23
C LEU A 236 -2.65 -10.55 20.52
N TYR A 237 -2.15 -9.58 19.76
CA TYR A 237 -0.77 -9.11 19.79
C TYR A 237 -0.65 -7.75 20.50
N ASP A 238 0.58 -7.39 20.88
CA ASP A 238 0.94 -6.15 21.57
C ASP A 238 2.39 -5.74 21.18
N GLU A 239 3.00 -4.76 21.87
CA GLU A 239 4.34 -4.26 21.53
C GLU A 239 5.46 -5.23 21.96
N GLU A 240 5.26 -5.94 23.08
CA GLU A 240 6.19 -6.94 23.59
C GLU A 240 6.13 -8.26 22.80
N ASN A 241 4.96 -8.61 22.26
CA ASN A 241 4.70 -9.84 21.52
C ASN A 241 4.17 -9.51 20.12
N ARG A 242 5.06 -9.06 19.23
CA ARG A 242 4.73 -8.70 17.84
C ARG A 242 4.50 -9.94 16.97
N GLY A 243 3.59 -9.83 16.01
CA GLY A 243 3.22 -10.94 15.09
C GLY A 243 3.68 -10.73 13.66
N ARG A 244 3.96 -11.82 12.94
CA ARG A 244 4.20 -11.83 11.49
C ARG A 244 3.02 -12.46 10.75
N PHE A 245 2.48 -11.75 9.76
CA PHE A 245 1.28 -12.19 9.05
C PHE A 245 1.64 -12.89 7.74
N LEU A 246 0.95 -14.00 7.45
CA LEU A 246 1.07 -14.82 6.25
C LEU A 246 -0.28 -14.86 5.53
N ALA A 247 -0.31 -14.76 4.21
CA ALA A 247 -1.55 -14.92 3.44
C ALA A 247 -1.33 -15.55 2.07
N LEU A 248 -2.11 -16.58 1.78
CA LEU A 248 -2.16 -17.22 0.46
C LEU A 248 -3.35 -16.66 -0.33
N PHE A 249 -3.05 -15.82 -1.31
CA PHE A 249 -4.03 -15.14 -2.15
C PHE A 249 -4.43 -15.99 -3.36
N ARG A 250 -5.65 -15.76 -3.86
CA ARG A 250 -6.16 -16.32 -5.10
C ARG A 250 -6.85 -15.21 -5.89
N HIS A 251 -6.80 -15.31 -7.22
CA HIS A 251 -7.53 -14.42 -8.11
C HIS A 251 -9.00 -14.24 -7.65
N PRO A 252 -9.52 -13.00 -7.48
CA PRO A 252 -10.80 -12.77 -6.79
C PRO A 252 -11.99 -13.45 -7.45
N VAL A 253 -12.04 -13.43 -8.79
CA VAL A 253 -13.12 -14.04 -9.57
C VAL A 253 -13.14 -15.56 -9.39
N ASP A 254 -11.97 -16.20 -9.41
CA ASP A 254 -11.83 -17.64 -9.15
C ASP A 254 -12.21 -18.01 -7.71
N ARG A 255 -11.83 -17.16 -6.74
CA ARG A 255 -12.21 -17.31 -5.33
C ARG A 255 -13.73 -17.28 -5.18
N ALA A 256 -14.38 -16.28 -5.79
CA ALA A 256 -15.82 -16.08 -5.77
C ALA A 256 -16.58 -17.23 -6.45
N PHE A 257 -16.18 -17.66 -7.65
CA PHE A 257 -16.75 -18.86 -8.30
C PHE A 257 -16.56 -20.12 -7.45
N SER A 258 -15.36 -20.32 -6.90
CA SER A 258 -15.07 -21.49 -6.07
C SER A 258 -15.84 -21.45 -4.74
N MET A 259 -16.31 -20.28 -4.29
CA MET A 259 -17.25 -20.16 -3.18
C MET A 259 -18.68 -20.51 -3.64
N PHE A 260 -19.15 -19.92 -4.73
CA PHE A 260 -20.49 -20.12 -5.28
C PHE A 260 -20.84 -21.61 -5.47
N PHE A 261 -20.07 -22.33 -6.30
CA PHE A 261 -20.29 -23.77 -6.57
C PHE A 261 -20.10 -24.66 -5.33
N TYR A 262 -19.38 -24.17 -4.32
CA TYR A 262 -19.20 -24.88 -3.06
C TYR A 262 -20.43 -24.72 -2.15
N LEU A 263 -20.95 -23.50 -1.97
CA LEU A 263 -22.15 -23.28 -1.14
C LEU A 263 -23.44 -23.84 -1.77
N GLN A 264 -23.45 -24.08 -3.08
CA GLN A 264 -24.48 -24.88 -3.76
C GLN A 264 -24.53 -26.37 -3.34
N SER A 265 -23.42 -26.94 -2.84
CA SER A 265 -23.26 -28.39 -2.67
C SER A 265 -22.81 -28.85 -1.28
N ALA A 266 -22.23 -27.96 -0.47
CA ALA A 266 -21.71 -28.26 0.87
C ALA A 266 -22.82 -28.34 1.94
N THR A 267 -23.70 -29.34 1.84
CA THR A 267 -24.85 -29.57 2.75
C THR A 267 -24.52 -29.72 4.24
N TRP A 268 -23.24 -29.89 4.57
CA TRP A 268 -22.70 -30.00 5.93
C TRP A 268 -22.19 -28.68 6.53
N GLU A 269 -22.01 -27.63 5.73
CA GLU A 269 -21.57 -26.32 6.22
C GLU A 269 -22.77 -25.45 6.64
N LYS A 270 -22.62 -24.68 7.74
CA LYS A 270 -23.68 -23.78 8.24
C LYS A 270 -24.03 -22.66 7.25
N THR A 271 -23.14 -22.37 6.30
CA THR A 271 -23.30 -21.36 5.25
C THR A 271 -23.84 -21.92 3.93
N TYR A 272 -24.28 -23.19 3.90
CA TYR A 272 -24.94 -23.81 2.75
C TYR A 272 -26.09 -22.95 2.19
N ARG A 273 -26.26 -22.96 0.86
CA ARG A 273 -27.26 -22.17 0.12
C ARG A 273 -28.00 -23.07 -0.87
N PRO A 274 -28.98 -23.88 -0.43
CA PRO A 274 -29.76 -24.74 -1.34
C PRO A 274 -30.48 -23.95 -2.43
N GLU A 275 -30.84 -22.70 -2.17
CA GLU A 275 -31.44 -21.77 -3.13
C GLU A 275 -30.50 -21.40 -4.29
N TRP A 276 -29.18 -21.54 -4.13
CA TRP A 276 -28.22 -21.32 -5.21
C TRP A 276 -28.07 -22.53 -6.13
N ALA A 277 -28.53 -23.73 -5.74
CA ALA A 277 -28.24 -24.98 -6.45
C ALA A 277 -28.83 -25.08 -7.88
N ASN A 278 -29.82 -24.24 -8.20
CA ASN A 278 -30.39 -24.09 -9.55
C ASN A 278 -30.14 -22.70 -10.14
N MET A 279 -29.32 -21.87 -9.50
CA MET A 279 -29.04 -20.49 -9.88
C MET A 279 -27.86 -20.44 -10.85
N THR A 280 -27.95 -19.63 -11.90
CA THR A 280 -26.82 -19.34 -12.79
C THR A 280 -25.82 -18.38 -12.14
N VAL A 281 -24.58 -18.37 -12.65
CA VAL A 281 -23.56 -17.41 -12.21
C VAL A 281 -23.99 -15.97 -12.45
N LEU A 282 -24.66 -15.68 -13.58
CA LEU A 282 -25.18 -14.34 -13.87
C LEU A 282 -26.28 -13.91 -12.89
N GLU A 283 -27.22 -14.79 -12.55
CA GLU A 283 -28.25 -14.48 -11.54
C GLU A 283 -27.61 -14.23 -10.16
N TRP A 284 -26.67 -15.08 -9.74
CA TRP A 284 -25.93 -14.91 -8.49
C TRP A 284 -25.11 -13.63 -8.45
N ALA A 285 -24.40 -13.32 -9.54
CA ALA A 285 -23.61 -12.09 -9.68
C ALA A 285 -24.48 -10.83 -9.72
N ASN A 286 -25.81 -10.93 -9.90
CA ASN A 286 -26.72 -9.80 -9.73
C ASN A 286 -27.21 -9.62 -8.27
N LEU A 287 -27.10 -10.63 -7.41
CA LEU A 287 -27.53 -10.55 -6.00
C LEU A 287 -26.46 -9.94 -5.07
N PRO A 288 -26.84 -9.05 -4.13
CA PRO A 288 -25.97 -8.64 -3.02
C PRO A 288 -25.48 -9.85 -2.23
N ASN A 289 -24.16 -10.00 -2.09
CA ASN A 289 -23.55 -11.19 -1.51
C ASN A 289 -22.21 -10.89 -0.83
N ALA A 290 -21.75 -11.80 0.03
CA ALA A 290 -20.61 -11.53 0.92
C ALA A 290 -19.22 -11.57 0.25
N GLU A 291 -19.11 -11.89 -1.04
CA GLU A 291 -17.82 -11.98 -1.74
C GLU A 291 -17.29 -10.64 -2.26
N GLU A 292 -18.15 -9.62 -2.41
CA GLU A 292 -17.77 -8.31 -2.99
C GLU A 292 -16.61 -7.68 -2.21
N ASP A 293 -15.51 -7.35 -2.89
CA ASP A 293 -14.29 -6.76 -2.31
C ASP A 293 -13.90 -7.35 -0.93
N TYR A 294 -14.04 -8.68 -0.81
CA TYR A 294 -13.89 -9.43 0.44
C TYR A 294 -12.53 -9.21 1.09
N MET A 295 -11.45 -9.26 0.31
CA MET A 295 -10.09 -9.19 0.82
C MET A 295 -9.80 -7.78 1.34
N VAL A 296 -10.18 -6.75 0.59
CA VAL A 296 -10.08 -5.34 1.03
C VAL A 296 -10.91 -5.12 2.29
N ARG A 297 -12.20 -5.51 2.32
CA ARG A 297 -13.08 -5.36 3.50
C ARG A 297 -12.48 -6.05 4.75
N LYS A 298 -11.90 -7.24 4.61
CA LYS A 298 -11.30 -7.98 5.74
C LYS A 298 -9.99 -7.39 6.26
N LEU A 299 -9.17 -6.78 5.41
CA LEU A 299 -7.92 -6.12 5.82
C LEU A 299 -8.21 -4.83 6.62
N VAL A 300 -9.19 -4.04 6.21
CA VAL A 300 -9.60 -2.81 6.95
C VAL A 300 -10.56 -3.06 8.11
N GLY A 301 -11.16 -4.25 8.19
CA GLY A 301 -12.07 -4.66 9.26
C GLY A 301 -13.55 -4.30 9.05
N LYS A 302 -13.92 -3.82 7.85
CA LYS A 302 -15.31 -3.56 7.44
C LYS A 302 -16.11 -4.86 7.40
N THR A 303 -17.38 -4.82 7.83
CA THR A 303 -18.28 -5.98 7.80
C THR A 303 -19.03 -6.10 6.47
N PHE A 304 -19.66 -7.25 6.22
CA PHE A 304 -20.63 -7.35 5.13
C PHE A 304 -21.75 -6.30 5.30
N GLY A 305 -22.22 -5.74 4.19
CA GLY A 305 -23.15 -4.61 4.16
C GLY A 305 -22.50 -3.23 4.30
N MET A 306 -21.21 -3.16 4.69
CA MET A 306 -20.42 -1.93 4.51
C MET A 306 -19.82 -1.93 3.10
N GLU A 307 -19.90 -0.79 2.42
CA GLU A 307 -19.21 -0.56 1.15
C GLU A 307 -17.71 -0.34 1.39
N ALA A 308 -16.89 -0.82 0.45
CA ALA A 308 -15.46 -0.53 0.40
C ALA A 308 -15.17 0.55 -0.65
N ASP A 309 -14.16 1.37 -0.39
CA ASP A 309 -13.79 2.52 -1.23
C ASP A 309 -12.28 2.55 -1.53
N GLU A 310 -11.82 3.53 -2.33
CA GLU A 310 -10.42 3.63 -2.73
C GLU A 310 -9.46 3.85 -1.54
N THR A 311 -9.95 4.43 -0.43
CA THR A 311 -9.17 4.62 0.81
C THR A 311 -8.92 3.28 1.48
N ASP A 312 -9.93 2.40 1.55
CA ASP A 312 -9.75 1.05 2.09
C ASP A 312 -8.73 0.26 1.27
N LEU A 313 -8.77 0.41 -0.06
CA LEU A 313 -7.81 -0.25 -0.95
C LEU A 313 -6.38 0.25 -0.67
N ILE A 314 -6.17 1.53 -0.40
CA ILE A 314 -4.85 2.08 -0.03
C ILE A 314 -4.38 1.50 1.31
N ILE A 315 -5.23 1.50 2.34
CA ILE A 315 -4.94 0.93 3.67
C ILE A 315 -4.65 -0.58 3.57
N ALA A 316 -5.46 -1.31 2.81
CA ALA A 316 -5.30 -2.75 2.58
C ALA A 316 -3.99 -3.06 1.84
N LYS A 317 -3.64 -2.27 0.81
CA LYS A 317 -2.35 -2.41 0.11
C LYS A 317 -1.17 -2.13 1.02
N GLU A 318 -1.25 -1.11 1.86
CA GLU A 318 -0.13 -0.73 2.72
C GLU A 318 0.08 -1.73 3.85
N LEU A 319 -1.00 -2.22 4.46
CA LEU A 319 -0.95 -3.32 5.43
C LEU A 319 -0.33 -4.59 4.82
N VAL A 320 -0.70 -4.95 3.59
CA VAL A 320 -0.14 -6.13 2.91
C VAL A 320 1.31 -5.91 2.44
N ARG A 321 1.67 -4.70 2.00
CA ARG A 321 3.06 -4.32 1.65
C ARG A 321 3.99 -4.45 2.84
N GLN A 322 3.58 -3.91 3.99
CA GLN A 322 4.45 -3.70 5.14
C GLN A 322 4.47 -4.85 6.15
N ARG A 323 3.39 -5.64 6.29
CA ARG A 323 3.23 -6.60 7.40
C ARG A 323 2.87 -8.03 6.99
N PHE A 324 2.58 -8.29 5.71
CA PHE A 324 2.30 -9.65 5.22
C PHE A 324 3.45 -10.20 4.38
N ILE A 325 3.90 -11.42 4.70
CA ILE A 325 4.55 -12.29 3.72
C ILE A 325 3.46 -12.86 2.83
N VAL A 326 3.52 -12.58 1.52
CA VAL A 326 2.46 -12.96 0.58
C VAL A 326 2.80 -14.24 -0.17
N GLY A 327 1.78 -15.05 -0.42
CA GLY A 327 1.82 -16.21 -1.30
C GLY A 327 0.70 -16.14 -2.35
N LEU A 328 0.90 -16.79 -3.49
CA LEU A 328 -0.07 -16.93 -4.57
C LEU A 328 -0.49 -18.40 -4.71
N MET A 329 -1.79 -18.67 -4.83
CA MET A 329 -2.30 -20.04 -5.00
C MET A 329 -1.83 -20.69 -6.32
N GLY A 330 -1.46 -19.91 -7.34
CA GLY A 330 -0.79 -20.41 -8.55
C GLY A 330 0.63 -20.88 -8.27
N GLU A 331 1.41 -20.07 -7.54
CA GLU A 331 2.80 -20.35 -7.13
C GLU A 331 2.86 -21.02 -5.75
N MET A 332 2.04 -22.06 -5.54
CA MET A 332 1.86 -22.70 -4.23
C MET A 332 3.19 -23.19 -3.62
N ASN A 333 4.08 -23.77 -4.43
CA ASN A 333 5.35 -24.32 -3.95
C ASN A 333 6.28 -23.22 -3.36
N GLU A 334 6.61 -22.20 -4.16
CA GLU A 334 7.41 -21.05 -3.72
C GLU A 334 6.72 -20.26 -2.58
N SER A 335 5.38 -20.19 -2.58
CA SER A 335 4.62 -19.57 -1.48
C SER A 335 4.82 -20.31 -0.16
N ILE A 336 4.73 -21.64 -0.16
CA ILE A 336 4.97 -22.47 1.01
C ILE A 336 6.45 -22.42 1.43
N ARG A 337 7.40 -22.52 0.49
CA ARG A 337 8.84 -22.36 0.78
C ARG A 337 9.12 -21.08 1.56
N ARG A 338 8.60 -19.94 1.10
CA ARG A 338 8.77 -18.65 1.78
C ARG A 338 8.11 -18.60 3.15
N PHE A 339 6.93 -19.19 3.31
CA PHE A 339 6.30 -19.33 4.62
C PHE A 339 7.13 -20.20 5.56
N ASN A 340 7.75 -21.28 5.06
CA ASN A 340 8.57 -22.19 5.87
C ASN A 340 9.86 -21.48 6.34
N ILE A 341 10.52 -20.71 5.47
CA ILE A 341 11.67 -19.86 5.82
C ILE A 341 11.33 -18.91 6.97
N VAL A 342 10.22 -18.15 6.88
CA VAL A 342 9.84 -17.18 7.93
C VAL A 342 9.21 -17.81 9.17
N LEU A 343 8.88 -19.09 9.15
CA LEU A 343 8.45 -19.88 10.30
C LEU A 343 9.60 -20.69 10.93
N GLY A 344 10.82 -20.62 10.39
CA GLY A 344 11.95 -21.43 10.86
C GLY A 344 11.76 -22.94 10.65
N ILE A 345 10.90 -23.34 9.72
CA ILE A 345 10.58 -24.75 9.45
C ILE A 345 11.66 -25.34 8.54
N ASP A 346 12.43 -26.28 9.09
CA ASP A 346 13.38 -27.11 8.36
C ASP A 346 12.66 -27.95 7.27
N GLU A 347 12.81 -27.53 6.01
CA GLU A 347 12.33 -28.24 4.83
C GLU A 347 13.14 -29.50 4.50
N GLU A 348 14.39 -29.61 4.97
CA GLU A 348 15.27 -30.75 4.71
C GLU A 348 14.94 -31.97 5.60
N SER A 349 14.28 -31.75 6.75
CA SER A 349 13.82 -32.85 7.60
C SER A 349 12.94 -33.86 6.85
N GLU A 350 13.16 -35.16 7.10
CA GLU A 350 12.36 -36.27 6.50
C GLU A 350 10.85 -36.04 6.65
N ARG A 351 10.45 -35.43 7.77
CA ARG A 351 9.08 -35.04 8.05
C ARG A 351 8.57 -33.99 7.06
N SER A 352 9.26 -32.86 6.94
CA SER A 352 8.85 -31.77 6.04
C SER A 352 8.87 -32.23 4.59
N GLN A 353 9.93 -32.91 4.13
CA GLN A 353 10.02 -33.44 2.76
C GLN A 353 8.81 -34.33 2.43
N LYS A 354 8.51 -35.32 3.28
CA LYS A 354 7.36 -36.22 3.11
C LYS A 354 6.02 -35.50 3.12
N CYS A 355 5.87 -34.45 3.93
CA CYS A 355 4.67 -33.61 3.91
C CYS A 355 4.58 -32.80 2.60
N MET A 356 5.67 -32.21 2.12
CA MET A 356 5.71 -31.50 0.84
C MET A 356 5.42 -32.44 -0.34
N GLU A 357 5.85 -33.71 -0.28
CA GLU A 357 5.46 -34.75 -1.25
C GLU A 357 3.98 -35.16 -1.15
N GLU A 358 3.44 -35.43 0.05
CA GLU A 358 2.01 -35.79 0.22
C GLU A 358 1.08 -34.67 -0.27
N PHE A 359 1.52 -33.41 -0.12
CA PHE A 359 0.84 -32.22 -0.63
C PHE A 359 1.32 -31.76 -2.01
N GLY A 360 2.05 -32.60 -2.76
CA GLY A 360 2.34 -32.41 -4.19
C GLY A 360 3.19 -31.17 -4.55
N LEU A 361 3.95 -30.64 -3.60
CA LEU A 361 4.79 -29.45 -3.76
C LEU A 361 6.19 -29.79 -4.29
N VAL A 362 6.68 -31.00 -4.02
CA VAL A 362 7.93 -31.52 -4.58
C VAL A 362 7.66 -32.45 -5.77
N MET A 363 8.33 -32.18 -6.89
CA MET A 363 8.37 -33.09 -8.05
C MET A 363 9.50 -34.11 -7.89
N THR A 364 9.20 -35.30 -7.38
CA THR A 364 10.16 -36.42 -7.42
C THR A 364 10.38 -36.88 -8.87
N PRO A 365 11.64 -37.00 -9.35
CA PRO A 365 11.91 -37.59 -10.65
C PRO A 365 11.45 -39.05 -10.66
N LYS A 366 10.50 -39.38 -11.54
CA LYS A 366 10.13 -40.78 -11.77
C LYS A 366 11.23 -41.45 -12.58
N GLU A 367 11.79 -42.54 -12.05
CA GLU A 367 12.72 -43.37 -12.81
C GLU A 367 12.02 -43.96 -14.05
N ASP A 368 12.57 -43.69 -15.23
CA ASP A 368 12.12 -44.25 -16.51
C ASP A 368 12.41 -45.76 -16.56
N THR A 369 11.50 -46.54 -15.97
CA THR A 369 11.52 -48.00 -16.02
C THR A 369 11.08 -48.50 -17.40
N THR A 370 12.01 -48.47 -18.35
CA THR A 370 11.83 -49.01 -19.71
C THR A 370 11.33 -50.46 -19.66
N PRO A 371 10.26 -50.84 -20.38
CA PRO A 371 9.63 -52.15 -20.24
C PRO A 371 10.50 -53.28 -20.83
N ALA A 372 11.05 -54.12 -19.95
CA ALA A 372 11.75 -55.34 -20.34
C ALA A 372 10.75 -56.43 -20.76
N VAL A 373 11.02 -57.10 -21.89
CA VAL A 373 10.16 -58.15 -22.44
C VAL A 373 10.43 -59.49 -21.75
N VAL A 374 9.39 -60.10 -21.16
CA VAL A 374 9.37 -61.52 -20.72
C VAL A 374 7.99 -62.12 -21.03
N GLU A 375 7.96 -63.40 -21.38
CA GLU A 375 6.84 -64.10 -22.05
C GLU A 375 5.76 -64.69 -21.12
N ASP A 376 4.60 -65.02 -21.71
CA ASP A 376 3.45 -65.71 -21.10
C ASP A 376 3.80 -67.04 -20.39
N LYS A 377 3.36 -67.19 -19.12
CA LYS A 377 2.90 -68.49 -18.57
C LYS A 377 1.67 -68.33 -17.66
N LYS A 378 0.71 -69.25 -17.80
CA LYS A 378 -0.56 -69.29 -17.05
C LYS A 378 -0.46 -70.13 -15.75
N PRO A 379 -1.41 -69.95 -14.80
CA PRO A 379 -1.24 -70.37 -13.41
C PRO A 379 -1.67 -71.81 -13.11
N VAL A 380 -1.38 -72.26 -11.88
CA VAL A 380 -1.94 -73.44 -11.23
C VAL A 380 -2.64 -73.00 -9.94
N ASN A 381 -3.82 -73.57 -9.65
CA ASN A 381 -4.58 -73.32 -8.42
C ASN A 381 -4.09 -74.21 -7.27
N GLU A 382 -4.38 -73.85 -6.01
CA GLU A 382 -5.04 -74.77 -5.06
C GLU A 382 -5.52 -74.08 -3.76
N GLY A 383 -6.41 -74.75 -3.02
CA GLY A 383 -6.62 -74.54 -1.58
C GLY A 383 -7.38 -73.27 -1.14
N GLY A 384 -8.71 -73.35 -1.07
CA GLY A 384 -9.53 -72.39 -0.31
C GLY A 384 -10.19 -73.03 0.92
N GLN A 385 -10.58 -72.22 1.91
CA GLN A 385 -11.52 -72.61 2.97
C GLN A 385 -12.30 -71.39 3.47
N ASN A 386 -13.62 -71.55 3.63
CA ASN A 386 -14.50 -70.55 4.26
C ASN A 386 -14.55 -70.77 5.77
N LEU A 387 -14.77 -69.69 6.53
CA LEU A 387 -15.72 -69.72 7.63
C LEU A 387 -16.35 -68.33 7.83
N GLU A 388 -17.66 -68.30 8.03
CA GLU A 388 -18.43 -67.12 8.44
C GLU A 388 -18.24 -66.90 9.97
N ASP A 389 -18.54 -65.75 10.60
CA ASP A 389 -19.87 -65.15 10.72
C ASP A 389 -19.80 -63.82 11.54
N LYS A 390 -20.92 -63.10 11.63
CA LYS A 390 -21.26 -62.00 12.58
C LYS A 390 -20.79 -60.58 12.28
N THR A 391 -21.52 -59.99 11.34
CA THR A 391 -21.80 -58.55 11.24
C THR A 391 -22.17 -57.87 12.57
N ARG A 392 -21.68 -56.64 12.78
CA ARG A 392 -22.44 -55.57 13.46
C ARG A 392 -22.19 -54.26 12.72
N ALA A 393 -23.25 -53.55 12.36
CA ALA A 393 -23.18 -52.40 11.45
C ALA A 393 -23.04 -51.05 12.17
N THR A 394 -22.30 -50.13 11.53
CA THR A 394 -22.52 -48.67 11.55
C THR A 394 -22.20 -48.14 10.13
N ASP A 395 -22.81 -47.02 9.74
CA ASP A 395 -23.06 -46.72 8.33
C ASP A 395 -21.87 -46.26 7.48
N LYS A 396 -21.81 -46.78 6.24
CA LYS A 396 -21.07 -46.17 5.13
C LYS A 396 -22.00 -45.33 4.27
N LYS A 397 -21.90 -44.00 4.36
CA LYS A 397 -22.38 -43.06 3.33
C LYS A 397 -21.39 -41.92 3.17
N ASN A 398 -20.59 -41.95 2.10
CA ASN A 398 -19.92 -40.78 1.49
C ASN A 398 -19.29 -41.16 0.14
N SER A 399 -20.12 -41.57 -0.81
CA SER A 399 -19.76 -41.67 -2.23
C SER A 399 -21.05 -41.68 -3.07
N ASN A 400 -21.38 -40.56 -3.70
CA ASN A 400 -22.50 -40.51 -4.64
C ASN A 400 -22.08 -41.03 -6.02
N SER A 401 -22.99 -41.75 -6.68
CA SER A 401 -22.91 -42.04 -8.11
C SER A 401 -24.10 -41.37 -8.81
N HIS A 402 -23.85 -40.84 -10.00
CA HIS A 402 -24.85 -40.21 -10.87
C HIS A 402 -24.72 -40.79 -12.31
N PRO A 403 -25.53 -40.42 -13.32
CA PRO A 403 -26.48 -41.37 -13.89
C PRO A 403 -25.89 -42.22 -15.04
N LYS A 404 -26.55 -43.34 -15.33
CA LYS A 404 -26.09 -44.31 -16.34
C LYS A 404 -26.27 -43.79 -17.77
N VAL A 405 -25.17 -43.68 -18.51
CA VAL A 405 -25.13 -43.82 -19.98
C VAL A 405 -24.36 -45.11 -20.31
N ARG A 406 -24.71 -45.79 -21.40
CA ARG A 406 -24.44 -47.22 -21.61
C ARG A 406 -23.46 -47.46 -22.76
N VAL A 407 -22.22 -47.83 -22.44
CA VAL A 407 -21.21 -48.39 -23.37
C VAL A 407 -20.70 -49.72 -22.79
N LEU A 408 -20.20 -50.63 -23.64
CA LEU A 408 -19.96 -52.04 -23.34
C LEU A 408 -18.47 -52.42 -23.37
N CYS A 409 -18.13 -53.45 -22.56
CA CYS A 409 -16.84 -54.16 -22.50
C CYS A 409 -15.63 -53.34 -21.98
N GLY A 410 -14.55 -53.96 -21.47
CA GLY A 410 -14.23 -55.39 -21.35
C GLY A 410 -13.47 -55.75 -20.06
N VAL A 411 -12.94 -56.98 -19.97
CA VAL A 411 -12.47 -57.60 -18.71
C VAL A 411 -10.95 -57.75 -18.66
N SER A 412 -10.31 -57.20 -17.63
CA SER A 412 -9.18 -57.80 -16.90
C SER A 412 -8.95 -57.03 -15.59
N GLY A 413 -8.52 -57.71 -14.52
CA GLY A 413 -8.30 -57.09 -13.22
C GLY A 413 -6.91 -57.40 -12.66
N SER A 414 -6.29 -56.41 -12.02
CA SER A 414 -5.12 -56.56 -11.14
C SER A 414 -5.05 -55.36 -10.21
N CYS A 415 -5.27 -55.56 -8.91
CA CYS A 415 -5.26 -54.49 -7.90
C CYS A 415 -4.00 -54.54 -7.06
N ILE A 416 -3.05 -53.64 -7.33
CA ILE A 416 -1.95 -53.28 -6.44
C ILE A 416 -1.91 -51.73 -6.40
N HIS A 417 -1.49 -51.12 -5.28
CA HIS A 417 -1.43 -49.66 -5.03
C HIS A 417 -2.77 -48.88 -4.95
N LEU A 418 -3.82 -49.44 -4.33
CA LEU A 418 -5.08 -48.69 -4.14
C LEU A 418 -4.99 -47.51 -3.14
N ASN A 419 -4.05 -47.51 -2.19
CA ASN A 419 -3.92 -46.41 -1.20
C ASN A 419 -3.29 -45.13 -1.79
N ILE A 420 -2.32 -45.26 -2.70
CA ILE A 420 -1.64 -44.09 -3.32
C ILE A 420 -2.60 -43.37 -4.29
N PHE A 421 -3.48 -44.11 -4.95
CA PHE A 421 -4.40 -43.56 -5.95
C PHE A 421 -5.56 -42.76 -5.31
N ILE A 422 -6.02 -43.12 -4.11
CA ILE A 422 -7.13 -42.43 -3.43
C ILE A 422 -6.72 -41.04 -2.92
N SER A 423 -5.48 -40.87 -2.43
CA SER A 423 -4.99 -39.53 -2.07
C SER A 423 -4.90 -38.64 -3.31
N ASN A 424 -4.25 -39.12 -4.37
CA ASN A 424 -4.11 -38.38 -5.64
C ASN A 424 -5.45 -37.99 -6.28
N ILE A 425 -6.48 -38.87 -6.26
CA ILE A 425 -7.82 -38.50 -6.74
C ILE A 425 -8.47 -37.42 -5.85
N THR A 426 -8.28 -37.49 -4.53
CA THR A 426 -8.81 -36.47 -3.60
C THR A 426 -8.09 -35.12 -3.80
N PHE A 427 -6.79 -35.16 -4.08
CA PHE A 427 -5.95 -34.01 -4.38
C PHE A 427 -6.36 -33.36 -5.71
N ALA A 428 -6.51 -34.14 -6.78
CA ALA A 428 -6.99 -33.68 -8.09
C ALA A 428 -8.45 -33.15 -8.06
N ILE A 429 -9.28 -33.57 -7.10
CA ILE A 429 -10.65 -33.03 -6.90
C ILE A 429 -10.66 -31.73 -6.07
N LEU A 430 -9.58 -31.42 -5.33
CA LEU A 430 -9.43 -30.19 -4.55
C LEU A 430 -8.57 -29.11 -5.23
N LEU A 431 -7.67 -29.51 -6.16
CA LEU A 431 -6.72 -28.63 -6.85
C LEU A 431 -6.76 -28.73 -8.38
N GLY A 432 -7.52 -29.66 -8.95
CA GLY A 432 -7.83 -29.62 -10.37
C GLY A 432 -8.58 -28.32 -10.72
N PRO A 433 -8.48 -27.83 -11.98
CA PRO A 433 -9.24 -26.68 -12.42
C PRO A 433 -10.73 -26.92 -12.14
N SER A 434 -11.43 -25.90 -11.64
CA SER A 434 -12.87 -26.00 -11.43
C SER A 434 -13.52 -26.36 -12.77
N LYS A 435 -14.44 -27.34 -12.78
CA LYS A 435 -15.22 -27.72 -13.98
C LYS A 435 -16.01 -26.57 -14.61
N HIS A 436 -16.05 -25.45 -13.90
CA HIS A 436 -16.44 -24.13 -14.35
C HIS A 436 -15.24 -23.21 -14.06
N GLN A 437 -14.30 -23.13 -15.00
CA GLN A 437 -13.47 -21.95 -15.18
C GLN A 437 -14.17 -21.13 -16.26
N PHE A 438 -14.43 -19.87 -15.97
CA PHE A 438 -14.96 -18.92 -16.94
C PHE A 438 -13.79 -18.09 -17.45
N GLU A 439 -13.68 -17.98 -18.76
CA GLU A 439 -12.56 -17.27 -19.42
C GLU A 439 -12.69 -15.76 -19.15
N GLU A 440 -11.55 -15.06 -19.06
CA GLU A 440 -11.53 -13.60 -18.87
C GLU A 440 -12.18 -12.91 -20.08
N GLY A 441 -13.14 -12.01 -19.83
CA GLY A 441 -14.00 -11.42 -20.87
C GLY A 441 -15.28 -12.22 -21.20
N SER A 442 -15.55 -13.35 -20.50
CA SER A 442 -16.87 -13.97 -20.54
C SER A 442 -17.89 -13.19 -19.67
N PRO A 443 -19.19 -13.18 -20.01
CA PRO A 443 -20.20 -12.43 -19.25
C PRO A 443 -20.25 -12.81 -17.75
N GLU A 444 -20.04 -14.09 -17.44
CA GLU A 444 -19.94 -14.61 -16.08
C GLU A 444 -18.70 -14.11 -15.33
N TYR A 445 -17.55 -14.04 -15.99
CA TYR A 445 -16.32 -13.46 -15.42
C TYR A 445 -16.52 -11.97 -15.16
N ASP A 446 -16.98 -11.22 -16.17
CA ASP A 446 -17.12 -9.76 -16.10
C ASP A 446 -18.13 -9.34 -15.03
N ALA A 447 -19.26 -10.05 -14.91
CA ALA A 447 -20.27 -9.78 -13.89
C ALA A 447 -19.74 -9.96 -12.44
N VAL A 448 -18.80 -10.89 -12.22
CA VAL A 448 -18.17 -11.11 -10.91
C VAL A 448 -16.97 -10.17 -10.70
N ALA A 449 -16.18 -9.89 -11.74
CA ALA A 449 -15.08 -8.93 -11.70
C ALA A 449 -15.57 -7.51 -11.39
N ALA A 450 -16.70 -7.09 -11.99
CA ALA A 450 -17.33 -5.79 -11.76
C ALA A 450 -17.83 -5.58 -10.30
N ARG A 451 -17.96 -6.66 -9.51
CA ARG A 451 -18.31 -6.62 -8.08
C ARG A 451 -17.12 -6.87 -7.14
N ASN A 452 -15.92 -6.99 -7.70
CA ASN A 452 -14.67 -7.13 -6.96
C ASN A 452 -13.58 -6.13 -7.46
N PRO A 453 -13.91 -4.88 -7.82
CA PRO A 453 -12.94 -3.98 -8.46
C PRO A 453 -11.75 -3.65 -7.56
N LEU A 454 -11.94 -3.53 -6.25
CA LEU A 454 -10.87 -3.24 -5.29
C LEU A 454 -10.07 -4.51 -4.98
N ASP A 455 -10.73 -5.66 -4.83
CA ASP A 455 -10.08 -6.96 -4.68
C ASP A 455 -9.20 -7.33 -5.89
N MET A 456 -9.63 -7.00 -7.11
CA MET A 456 -8.84 -7.17 -8.35
C MET A 456 -7.62 -6.25 -8.36
N LEU A 457 -7.78 -4.98 -7.96
CA LEU A 457 -6.69 -4.00 -7.83
C LEU A 457 -5.73 -4.31 -6.67
N LEU A 458 -6.17 -5.03 -5.65
CA LEU A 458 -5.36 -5.57 -4.56
C LEU A 458 -4.61 -6.82 -5.03
N TYR A 459 -5.27 -7.79 -5.64
CA TYR A 459 -4.64 -9.04 -6.09
C TYR A 459 -3.51 -8.78 -7.09
N LYS A 460 -3.73 -7.93 -8.09
CA LYS A 460 -2.69 -7.50 -9.05
C LYS A 460 -1.50 -6.78 -8.39
N TYR A 461 -1.70 -6.20 -7.22
CA TYR A 461 -0.63 -5.60 -6.43
C TYR A 461 0.10 -6.66 -5.58
N VAL A 462 -0.63 -7.63 -5.02
CA VAL A 462 -0.04 -8.81 -4.38
C VAL A 462 0.85 -9.60 -5.33
N GLU A 463 0.48 -9.74 -6.61
CA GLU A 463 1.36 -10.35 -7.63
C GLU A 463 2.70 -9.61 -7.75
N SER A 464 2.70 -8.28 -7.75
CA SER A 464 3.94 -7.49 -7.75
C SER A 464 4.70 -7.52 -6.42
N LEU A 465 4.01 -7.66 -5.29
CA LEU A 465 4.64 -7.87 -3.98
C LEU A 465 5.26 -9.26 -3.85
N PHE A 466 4.65 -10.28 -4.46
CA PHE A 466 5.18 -11.64 -4.45
C PHE A 466 6.55 -11.68 -5.11
N GLU A 467 6.72 -11.08 -6.29
CA GLU A 467 8.06 -10.98 -6.90
C GLU A 467 9.02 -10.12 -6.06
N ALA A 468 8.56 -8.96 -5.55
CA ALA A 468 9.41 -8.05 -4.78
C ALA A 468 9.85 -8.59 -3.41
N GLN A 469 9.06 -9.44 -2.76
CA GLN A 469 9.40 -10.07 -1.48
C GLN A 469 10.39 -11.23 -1.62
N LYS A 470 10.67 -11.72 -2.84
CA LYS A 470 11.57 -12.85 -3.04
C LYS A 470 12.98 -12.57 -2.50
N GLU A 471 13.60 -11.48 -2.94
CA GLU A 471 14.95 -11.09 -2.51
C GLU A 471 15.02 -10.86 -0.99
N ILE A 472 13.94 -10.36 -0.38
CA ILE A 472 13.84 -10.15 1.08
C ILE A 472 13.84 -11.51 1.80
N VAL A 473 12.93 -12.42 1.44
CA VAL A 473 12.82 -13.72 2.13
C VAL A 473 14.01 -14.63 1.88
N ASP A 474 14.56 -14.63 0.65
CA ASP A 474 15.77 -15.41 0.33
C ASP A 474 16.99 -14.91 1.14
N SER A 475 17.10 -13.59 1.43
CA SER A 475 18.19 -13.04 2.25
C SER A 475 18.19 -13.51 3.71
N PHE A 476 17.06 -14.00 4.25
CA PHE A 476 17.01 -14.54 5.62
C PHE A 476 17.74 -15.88 5.78
N LEU A 477 18.09 -16.54 4.66
CA LEU A 477 18.91 -17.75 4.62
C LEU A 477 20.42 -17.45 4.58
N GLU A 478 20.83 -16.20 4.37
CA GLU A 478 22.25 -15.84 4.42
C GLU A 478 22.69 -15.70 5.88
N ASP A 479 23.83 -16.32 6.22
CA ASP A 479 24.45 -16.11 7.53
C ASP A 479 24.74 -14.62 7.73
N PRO A 480 24.50 -14.06 8.93
CA PRO A 480 24.88 -12.68 9.21
C PRO A 480 26.40 -12.57 9.05
N VAL A 481 26.86 -11.80 8.06
CA VAL A 481 28.29 -11.62 7.80
C VAL A 481 28.96 -11.09 9.06
N GLU A 482 29.80 -11.92 9.69
CA GLU A 482 30.59 -11.50 10.84
C GLU A 482 31.54 -10.39 10.38
N SER A 483 31.21 -9.15 10.76
CA SER A 483 32.14 -8.01 10.72
C SER A 483 33.15 -8.18 11.85
N GLN A 484 34.10 -9.10 11.65
CA GLN A 484 35.14 -9.41 12.62
C GLN A 484 36.09 -8.22 12.80
N GLU A 485 36.05 -7.62 14.00
CA GLU A 485 37.23 -7.23 14.79
C GLU A 485 38.49 -6.78 14.02
N GLU A 486 38.50 -5.54 13.48
CA GLU A 486 39.72 -4.85 12.99
C GLU A 486 40.10 -3.58 13.82
N ASP A 487 39.41 -3.29 14.93
CA ASP A 487 39.52 -2.01 15.68
C ASP A 487 40.50 -1.99 16.88
N GLU A 488 41.28 -3.06 17.16
CA GLU A 488 42.12 -3.13 18.39
C GLU A 488 43.63 -2.84 18.24
N GLU A 489 44.19 -2.57 17.04
CA GLU A 489 45.67 -2.49 16.85
C GLU A 489 46.30 -1.08 16.66
N GLU A 490 45.55 0.03 16.75
CA GLU A 490 46.10 1.42 16.73
C GLU A 490 45.90 2.19 18.07
N ALA A 491 46.27 1.58 19.20
CA ALA A 491 46.15 2.21 20.54
C ALA A 491 47.38 2.09 21.47
N GLU A 492 48.58 1.78 20.94
CA GLU A 492 49.84 1.85 21.71
C GLU A 492 50.91 2.68 20.96
N ILE A 493 51.92 3.19 21.69
CA ILE A 493 53.02 4.05 21.22
C ILE A 493 52.65 5.55 21.02
N LEU A 494 52.62 6.34 22.11
CA LEU A 494 53.46 7.56 22.26
C LEU A 494 53.31 8.29 23.62
N GLU A 495 54.25 8.07 24.52
CA GLU A 495 54.66 8.97 25.61
C GLU A 495 56.13 8.65 25.98
N PRO A 496 56.89 9.49 26.74
CA PRO A 496 56.54 10.78 27.35
C PRO A 496 57.52 11.92 26.98
N GLN A 497 57.40 13.12 27.60
CA GLN A 497 58.50 13.90 28.21
C GLN A 497 58.00 15.25 28.79
N ASP A 498 58.14 15.44 30.13
CA ASP A 498 58.58 16.64 30.88
C ASP A 498 58.31 18.10 30.37
N GLU A 499 57.89 19.11 31.15
CA GLU A 499 58.19 19.43 32.55
C GLU A 499 57.09 20.24 33.34
N ARG A 500 56.96 19.89 34.63
CA ARG A 500 56.90 20.73 35.86
C ARG A 500 56.48 22.23 35.78
N ASN A 501 55.45 22.64 36.55
CA ASN A 501 55.62 23.31 37.88
C ASN A 501 54.35 23.80 38.63
N LEU A 502 54.50 24.01 39.96
CA LEU A 502 53.78 24.94 40.86
C LEU A 502 52.45 24.58 41.59
N ALA A 503 52.52 23.56 42.45
CA ALA A 503 52.41 23.68 43.93
C ALA A 503 51.22 24.40 44.67
N LEU A 504 50.67 23.64 45.65
CA LEU A 504 50.12 24.01 46.99
C LEU A 504 48.61 24.25 47.25
N LEU A 505 48.14 23.54 48.30
CA LEU A 505 46.85 23.56 49.05
C LEU A 505 46.96 24.56 50.26
N PRO A 506 45.94 24.84 51.15
CA PRO A 506 44.77 24.02 51.57
C PRO A 506 43.42 24.78 51.85
N PRO A 507 42.34 24.12 52.35
CA PRO A 507 40.96 24.67 52.43
C PRO A 507 40.42 25.01 53.85
N SER A 508 39.22 25.63 53.95
CA SER A 508 38.41 25.70 55.20
C SER A 508 36.93 26.12 55.00
N SER A 509 36.07 25.83 56.00
CA SER A 509 34.67 26.25 56.25
C SER A 509 33.60 25.98 55.15
N ALA A 510 32.48 25.24 55.31
CA ALA A 510 31.68 24.65 56.42
C ALA A 510 30.42 25.43 56.90
N VAL A 511 29.28 24.73 56.93
CA VAL A 511 27.98 24.84 57.67
C VAL A 511 27.05 23.83 56.94
N GLU A 512 26.60 22.68 57.47
CA GLU A 512 25.77 22.35 58.65
C GLU A 512 24.26 22.70 58.55
N SER A 513 23.28 21.88 58.99
CA SER A 513 23.13 20.40 59.17
C SER A 513 21.67 20.08 59.63
N PHE A 514 21.27 18.79 59.75
CA PHE A 514 19.98 18.24 60.27
C PHE A 514 18.72 18.49 59.36
N SER A 515 17.82 17.56 58.98
CA SER A 515 17.20 16.32 59.55
C SER A 515 15.93 16.57 60.41
N HIS A 516 14.98 15.65 60.64
CA HIS A 516 14.99 14.17 60.58
C HIS A 516 13.56 13.56 60.40
N GLU A 517 13.50 12.28 60.03
CA GLU A 517 12.46 11.27 60.41
C GLU A 517 11.05 11.22 59.76
N SER A 518 10.35 10.10 60.04
CA SER A 518 9.09 9.58 59.45
C SER A 518 8.21 8.93 60.54
N PRO A 519 6.91 8.65 60.30
CA PRO A 519 6.50 7.24 60.45
C PRO A 519 5.38 6.74 59.48
N ARG A 520 5.03 5.45 59.64
CA ARG A 520 4.16 4.60 58.79
C ARG A 520 2.69 4.54 59.27
N GLY A 521 1.74 4.13 58.40
CA GLY A 521 0.43 3.59 58.84
C GLY A 521 -0.61 3.24 57.76
N LYS A 522 -1.10 1.98 57.74
CA LYS A 522 -2.37 1.50 57.10
C LYS A 522 -3.36 1.12 58.23
N PRO A 523 -4.71 1.21 58.06
CA PRO A 523 -5.59 0.15 57.47
C PRO A 523 -6.58 0.72 56.41
N SER A 524 -7.32 -0.01 55.54
CA SER A 524 -8.25 -1.17 55.63
C SER A 524 -9.58 -0.85 56.38
N HIS A 525 -10.79 -1.34 56.03
CA HIS A 525 -11.28 -2.42 55.12
C HIS A 525 -12.82 -2.29 54.87
N LEU A 526 -13.35 -2.86 53.75
CA LEU A 526 -14.68 -3.55 53.58
C LEU A 526 -16.03 -2.81 53.87
N VAL A 527 -17.23 -3.19 53.36
CA VAL A 527 -17.70 -3.90 52.13
C VAL A 527 -19.27 -3.87 52.10
N ASP A 528 -19.90 -4.28 50.98
CA ASP A 528 -21.32 -4.69 50.79
C ASP A 528 -22.45 -3.65 51.03
N SER A 529 -23.67 -3.80 50.49
CA SER A 529 -24.21 -4.46 49.26
C SER A 529 -25.71 -4.10 49.14
N PHE A 530 -26.38 -4.34 47.99
CA PHE A 530 -27.69 -5.03 47.83
C PHE A 530 -28.30 -4.90 46.41
N LEU A 531 -29.27 -5.76 46.14
CA LEU A 531 -29.94 -6.06 44.86
C LEU A 531 -31.01 -5.01 44.45
N GLU A 532 -31.28 -4.86 43.14
CA GLU A 532 -32.53 -5.30 42.47
C GLU A 532 -32.58 -4.90 40.97
N ASP A 533 -32.96 -5.86 40.11
CA ASP A 533 -33.44 -5.66 38.71
C ASP A 533 -34.98 -5.42 38.76
N PRO A 534 -35.63 -4.66 37.83
CA PRO A 534 -35.89 -5.19 36.48
C PRO A 534 -36.16 -4.20 35.30
N GLU A 535 -36.33 -4.79 34.12
CA GLU A 535 -37.18 -4.39 32.96
C GLU A 535 -36.90 -3.10 32.15
N GLU A 536 -36.38 -3.34 30.93
CA GLU A 536 -36.95 -2.95 29.63
C GLU A 536 -37.70 -1.60 29.51
N SER A 537 -37.07 -0.64 28.82
CA SER A 537 -37.77 0.32 27.95
C SER A 537 -36.82 0.96 26.93
N GLN A 538 -37.39 1.46 25.84
CA GLN A 538 -36.70 2.26 24.81
C GLN A 538 -36.69 3.72 25.26
N ASP A 539 -35.56 4.44 25.14
CA ASP A 539 -35.56 5.65 24.31
C ASP A 539 -34.17 6.24 23.99
N GLU A 540 -34.20 7.06 22.94
CA GLU A 540 -33.13 7.78 22.26
C GLU A 540 -32.37 8.81 23.12
N MET A 541 -31.05 8.66 23.28
CA MET A 541 -30.15 9.78 23.67
C MET A 541 -28.75 9.68 23.05
N LEU A 542 -28.43 10.65 22.18
CA LEU A 542 -27.07 10.98 21.75
C LEU A 542 -26.38 11.89 22.79
N PRO A 543 -25.09 11.67 23.06
CA PRO A 543 -24.16 12.78 23.36
C PRO A 543 -22.90 12.68 22.47
N PRO A 544 -21.97 13.65 22.49
CA PRO A 544 -21.91 14.64 21.41
C PRO A 544 -20.71 14.45 20.49
N GLY A 545 -20.76 15.10 19.32
CA GLY A 545 -19.67 15.08 18.35
C GLY A 545 -18.38 15.70 18.88
N SER A 546 -17.41 14.84 19.20
CA SER A 546 -16.00 15.19 19.02
C SER A 546 -15.73 15.17 17.52
N ALA A 547 -15.69 16.36 16.90
CA ALA A 547 -15.22 16.48 15.54
C ALA A 547 -13.72 16.16 15.51
N VAL A 548 -13.38 14.90 15.18
CA VAL A 548 -12.06 14.60 14.64
C VAL A 548 -12.02 15.32 13.29
N GLU A 549 -11.28 16.42 13.24
CA GLU A 549 -11.03 17.11 11.97
C GLU A 549 -10.34 16.13 11.04
N SER A 550 -11.04 15.71 9.99
CA SER A 550 -10.42 14.96 8.90
C SER A 550 -9.37 15.87 8.28
N PHE A 551 -8.14 15.34 8.16
CA PHE A 551 -7.12 15.98 7.34
C PHE A 551 -7.58 15.94 5.88
N SER A 552 -8.37 16.94 5.48
CA SER A 552 -8.58 17.26 4.09
C SER A 552 -7.20 17.44 3.45
N HIS A 553 -6.95 16.78 2.32
CA HIS A 553 -5.90 17.23 1.43
C HIS A 553 -6.08 18.75 1.24
N GLY A 554 -5.04 19.52 1.55
CA GLY A 554 -5.11 20.97 1.58
C GLY A 554 -5.74 21.48 0.29
N SER A 555 -6.68 22.41 0.43
CA SER A 555 -7.25 23.10 -0.73
C SER A 555 -6.11 23.67 -1.56
N PRO A 556 -6.19 23.76 -2.91
CA PRO A 556 -5.18 24.45 -3.71
C PRO A 556 -4.78 25.85 -3.18
N ARG A 557 -5.65 26.50 -2.41
CA ARG A 557 -5.40 27.74 -1.65
C ARG A 557 -4.35 27.61 -0.54
N ASP A 558 -4.32 26.49 0.16
CA ASP A 558 -3.45 26.28 1.33
C ASP A 558 -2.00 26.10 0.86
N ILE A 559 -1.79 25.33 -0.22
CA ILE A 559 -0.50 25.18 -0.89
C ILE A 559 0.03 26.54 -1.35
N LEU A 560 -0.81 27.38 -1.97
CA LEU A 560 -0.41 28.73 -2.41
C LEU A 560 0.13 29.63 -1.29
N SER A 561 -0.16 29.35 -0.02
CA SER A 561 0.45 30.09 1.11
C SER A 561 1.93 29.73 1.34
N HIS A 562 2.34 28.51 1.01
CA HIS A 562 3.70 27.98 1.14
C HIS A 562 4.62 28.38 -0.03
N LEU A 563 4.05 28.98 -1.08
CA LEU A 563 4.76 29.33 -2.32
C LEU A 563 5.00 30.84 -2.43
N ALA A 564 6.22 31.23 -2.81
CA ALA A 564 6.54 32.60 -3.19
C ALA A 564 5.82 32.97 -4.50
N ASP A 565 5.51 34.26 -4.71
CA ASP A 565 5.03 34.72 -6.02
C ASP A 565 6.22 35.02 -6.93
N VAL A 566 6.15 34.59 -8.19
CA VAL A 566 7.23 34.78 -9.17
C VAL A 566 7.52 36.27 -9.41
N ASN A 567 6.52 37.13 -9.22
CA ASN A 567 6.61 38.59 -9.38
C ASN A 567 6.98 39.31 -8.07
N SER A 568 7.12 38.59 -6.95
CA SER A 568 7.61 39.17 -5.69
C SER A 568 9.15 39.18 -5.65
N PRO A 569 9.81 40.23 -5.12
CA PRO A 569 11.27 40.29 -4.99
C PRO A 569 11.83 39.07 -4.27
N VAL A 570 13.03 38.63 -4.62
CA VAL A 570 13.65 37.45 -4.00
C VAL A 570 14.02 37.77 -2.54
N ARG A 571 13.56 36.96 -1.59
CA ARG A 571 13.94 37.14 -0.18
C ARG A 571 15.24 36.40 0.12
N GLY A 572 15.94 36.85 1.16
CA GLY A 572 17.12 36.14 1.67
C GLY A 572 16.79 34.69 2.05
N ARG A 573 17.79 33.80 1.93
CA ARG A 573 17.63 32.33 2.04
C ARG A 573 17.08 31.82 3.38
N ASP A 574 17.04 32.67 4.41
CA ASP A 574 16.37 32.36 5.68
C ASP A 574 14.82 32.26 5.54
N PHE A 575 14.26 32.89 4.51
CA PHE A 575 12.81 33.00 4.26
C PHE A 575 12.33 32.30 2.98
N GLU A 576 13.22 31.96 2.07
CA GLU A 576 12.89 31.34 0.79
C GLU A 576 13.99 30.36 0.35
N THR A 577 13.60 29.13 0.04
CA THR A 577 14.48 28.15 -0.62
C THR A 577 13.98 27.89 -2.04
N PRO A 578 14.84 27.96 -3.07
CA PRO A 578 14.44 27.62 -4.43
C PRO A 578 14.04 26.14 -4.56
N PHE A 579 12.99 25.87 -5.33
CA PHE A 579 12.45 24.54 -5.56
C PHE A 579 12.37 24.29 -7.08
N PHE A 580 13.25 23.42 -7.57
CA PHE A 580 13.14 22.85 -8.91
C PHE A 580 12.07 21.75 -8.95
N TRP A 581 10.94 22.02 -9.60
CA TRP A 581 9.96 20.96 -9.86
C TRP A 581 10.43 20.11 -11.05
N HIS A 582 10.75 18.85 -10.76
CA HIS A 582 11.30 17.94 -11.74
C HIS A 582 10.20 17.34 -12.63
N VAL A 583 9.86 18.03 -13.72
CA VAL A 583 8.98 17.50 -14.77
C VAL A 583 9.67 16.31 -15.48
N PRO A 584 9.09 15.09 -15.48
CA PRO A 584 9.71 13.91 -16.06
C PRO A 584 10.10 14.07 -17.53
N LYS A 585 11.24 13.48 -17.90
CA LYS A 585 11.83 13.50 -19.27
C LYS A 585 12.02 14.89 -19.91
N SER A 586 11.92 15.96 -19.12
CA SER A 586 12.08 17.36 -19.56
C SER A 586 13.47 17.95 -19.25
N GLY A 587 14.47 17.10 -18.99
CA GLY A 587 15.88 17.51 -18.85
C GLY A 587 16.39 17.67 -17.41
N GLY A 588 15.57 17.45 -16.38
CA GLY A 588 15.93 17.70 -14.98
C GLY A 588 17.24 17.07 -14.51
N THR A 589 17.52 15.80 -14.82
CA THR A 589 18.81 15.16 -14.46
C THR A 589 20.02 15.76 -15.20
N THR A 590 19.83 16.39 -16.36
CA THR A 590 20.89 17.18 -17.03
C THR A 590 21.11 18.50 -16.30
N LEU A 591 20.02 19.15 -15.89
CA LEU A 591 20.05 20.41 -15.14
C LEU A 591 20.70 20.25 -13.74
N GLN A 592 20.37 19.17 -13.01
CA GLN A 592 21.05 18.80 -11.75
C GLN A 592 22.56 18.64 -11.95
N ARG A 593 22.99 17.97 -13.03
CA ARG A 593 24.43 17.75 -13.33
C ARG A 593 25.16 19.03 -13.69
N LEU A 594 24.51 19.94 -14.41
CA LEU A 594 25.00 21.30 -14.65
C LEU A 594 25.22 22.04 -13.32
N TYR A 595 24.24 22.01 -12.42
CA TYR A 595 24.37 22.69 -11.13
C TYR A 595 25.37 22.04 -10.16
N TRP A 596 25.53 20.72 -10.17
CA TRP A 596 26.65 20.07 -9.47
C TRP A 596 28.01 20.44 -10.06
N CYS A 597 28.12 20.60 -11.39
CA CYS A 597 29.34 21.12 -12.03
C CYS A 597 29.67 22.54 -11.54
N MET A 598 28.65 23.39 -11.39
CA MET A 598 28.75 24.74 -10.78
C MET A 598 28.95 24.76 -9.25
N GLY A 599 28.98 23.60 -8.59
CA GLY A 599 29.22 23.49 -7.14
C GLY A 599 27.99 23.70 -6.25
N SER A 600 26.77 23.67 -6.80
CA SER A 600 25.54 23.77 -6.01
C SER A 600 25.36 22.59 -5.05
N THR A 601 24.71 22.86 -3.92
CA THR A 601 24.25 21.84 -2.98
C THR A 601 22.77 21.55 -3.20
N ILE A 602 22.42 20.33 -3.63
CA ILE A 602 21.05 19.97 -4.04
C ILE A 602 20.47 18.92 -3.09
N ALA A 603 19.22 19.10 -2.64
CA ALA A 603 18.46 18.02 -2.02
C ALA A 603 17.65 17.27 -3.09
N ASN A 604 17.93 15.98 -3.27
CA ASN A 604 17.28 15.08 -4.25
C ASN A 604 17.58 13.60 -3.93
N GLU A 605 17.17 12.68 -4.82
CA GLU A 605 17.26 11.22 -4.67
C GLU A 605 18.70 10.64 -4.51
N VAL A 606 19.72 11.47 -4.66
CA VAL A 606 21.13 11.07 -4.45
C VAL A 606 21.49 11.08 -2.96
N GLY A 607 20.76 11.85 -2.14
CA GLY A 607 21.04 12.07 -0.72
C GLY A 607 21.07 10.81 0.14
N VAL A 608 20.12 9.89 -0.09
CA VAL A 608 19.99 8.61 0.64
C VAL A 608 20.55 7.42 -0.13
N ASN A 609 21.33 7.65 -1.19
CA ASN A 609 21.81 6.55 -2.02
C ASN A 609 22.90 5.74 -1.27
N PRO A 610 22.66 4.46 -0.93
CA PRO A 610 23.52 3.71 -0.01
C PRO A 610 24.95 3.51 -0.56
N LYS A 611 25.15 3.68 -1.87
CA LYS A 611 26.47 3.65 -2.50
C LYS A 611 27.47 4.67 -1.91
N PHE A 612 27.01 5.74 -1.27
CA PHE A 612 27.89 6.75 -0.69
C PHE A 612 28.22 6.52 0.79
N GLY A 613 27.66 5.49 1.44
CA GLY A 613 27.96 5.16 2.83
C GLY A 613 27.58 6.22 3.85
N ILE A 614 26.62 7.10 3.52
CA ILE A 614 26.17 8.18 4.40
C ILE A 614 24.91 7.75 5.16
N GLU A 615 24.97 7.88 6.49
CA GLU A 615 23.83 7.65 7.36
C GLU A 615 22.65 8.59 7.03
N HIS A 616 21.45 8.02 7.09
CA HIS A 616 20.16 8.66 6.87
C HIS A 616 19.13 7.98 7.78
N GLY A 617 17.93 8.54 7.92
CA GLY A 617 16.96 8.12 8.95
C GLY A 617 16.95 9.04 10.17
N GLU A 618 15.91 8.92 11.00
CA GLU A 618 15.49 9.92 12.01
C GLU A 618 16.56 10.36 13.03
N LYS A 619 17.56 9.51 13.31
CA LYS A 619 18.61 9.77 14.31
C LYS A 619 19.87 10.43 13.72
N SER A 620 19.96 10.57 12.39
CA SER A 620 21.14 11.08 11.71
C SER A 620 21.09 12.61 11.49
N ASP A 621 22.21 13.29 11.75
CA ASP A 621 22.35 14.73 11.47
C ASP A 621 22.11 15.03 9.98
N ILE A 622 21.52 16.19 9.70
CA ILE A 622 21.40 16.69 8.32
C ILE A 622 22.75 17.26 7.89
N VAL A 623 23.43 16.61 6.94
CA VAL A 623 24.77 16.95 6.46
C VAL A 623 24.83 17.09 4.94
N ALA A 624 25.75 17.92 4.45
CA ALA A 624 26.00 18.12 3.02
C ALA A 624 27.33 17.48 2.58
N PHE A 625 27.25 16.42 1.78
CA PHE A 625 28.40 15.63 1.33
C PHE A 625 28.67 15.77 -0.19
N SER A 626 29.87 15.38 -0.64
CA SER A 626 30.33 15.51 -2.04
C SER A 626 30.48 14.13 -2.71
N PRO A 627 29.41 13.53 -3.26
CA PRO A 627 29.40 12.15 -3.78
C PRO A 627 30.34 11.85 -4.96
N TRP A 628 30.98 12.87 -5.54
CA TRP A 628 31.89 12.75 -6.69
C TRP A 628 33.22 13.52 -6.51
N LYS A 629 33.64 13.71 -5.25
CA LYS A 629 34.89 14.41 -4.87
C LYS A 629 36.10 13.93 -5.68
N ASP A 630 36.26 12.61 -5.82
CA ASP A 630 37.40 11.97 -6.51
C ASP A 630 37.38 12.18 -8.03
N ARG A 631 36.27 12.69 -8.58
CA ARG A 631 36.10 13.05 -9.99
C ARG A 631 36.26 14.55 -10.24
N GLY A 632 36.64 15.31 -9.21
CA GLY A 632 36.82 16.77 -9.29
C GLY A 632 35.52 17.57 -9.47
N ASN A 633 34.35 16.93 -9.29
CA ASN A 633 33.07 17.63 -9.34
C ASN A 633 32.82 18.31 -7.97
N PRO A 634 32.59 19.64 -7.93
CA PRO A 634 32.47 20.39 -6.66
C PRO A 634 31.09 20.29 -6.00
N GLY A 635 30.11 19.71 -6.69
CA GLY A 635 28.72 19.62 -6.25
C GLY A 635 28.53 18.85 -4.93
N LYS A 636 27.44 19.17 -4.25
CA LYS A 636 27.05 18.53 -3.00
C LYS A 636 25.60 18.06 -3.03
N VAL A 637 25.29 17.12 -2.14
CA VAL A 637 23.93 16.72 -1.83
C VAL A 637 23.70 16.67 -0.32
N ILE A 638 22.45 16.84 0.09
CA ILE A 638 22.02 16.68 1.50
C ILE A 638 21.62 15.22 1.74
N ASN A 639 21.91 14.63 2.90
CA ASN A 639 21.48 13.25 3.27
C ASN A 639 19.99 13.13 3.65
N VAL A 640 19.10 13.66 2.81
CA VAL A 640 17.64 13.55 2.93
C VAL A 640 17.05 13.11 1.59
N ASP A 641 15.98 12.31 1.62
CA ASP A 641 15.21 12.00 0.43
C ASP A 641 14.03 12.97 0.29
N VAL A 642 14.03 13.77 -0.77
CA VAL A 642 12.90 14.65 -1.11
C VAL A 642 12.07 14.10 -2.28
N CYS A 643 12.38 12.89 -2.76
CA CYS A 643 11.80 12.24 -3.93
C CYS A 643 10.87 11.05 -3.58
N THR A 644 10.64 10.78 -2.30
CA THR A 644 9.56 9.93 -1.79
C THR A 644 8.74 10.65 -0.72
N HIS A 645 7.50 10.23 -0.54
CA HIS A 645 6.61 10.79 0.49
C HIS A 645 7.10 10.49 1.92
N GLU A 646 7.60 9.26 2.13
CA GLU A 646 8.24 8.81 3.37
C GLU A 646 9.49 9.66 3.69
N GLY A 647 10.40 9.81 2.73
CA GLY A 647 11.59 10.65 2.86
C GLY A 647 11.27 12.13 3.13
N ILE A 648 10.24 12.70 2.50
CA ILE A 648 9.82 14.08 2.74
C ILE A 648 9.34 14.27 4.19
N LEU A 649 8.67 13.27 4.78
CA LEU A 649 8.29 13.30 6.20
C LEU A 649 9.50 13.11 7.11
N GLU A 650 10.42 12.18 6.81
CA GLU A 650 11.67 12.00 7.56
C GLU A 650 12.51 13.30 7.58
N ALA A 651 12.69 13.93 6.41
CA ALA A 651 13.41 15.18 6.25
C ALA A 651 12.78 16.31 7.07
N LYS A 652 11.45 16.45 7.01
CA LYS A 652 10.68 17.39 7.84
C LYS A 652 10.90 17.15 9.32
N ASN A 653 10.79 15.89 9.78
CA ASN A 653 10.94 15.51 11.18
C ASN A 653 12.36 15.76 11.70
N ARG A 654 13.39 15.53 10.87
CA ARG A 654 14.80 15.86 11.15
C ARG A 654 15.10 17.38 11.09
N GLY A 655 14.11 18.22 10.77
CA GLY A 655 14.25 19.67 10.77
C GLY A 655 14.76 20.27 9.45
N PHE A 656 14.69 19.55 8.33
CA PHE A 656 15.07 20.09 7.01
C PHE A 656 14.17 21.29 6.66
N LEU A 657 14.78 22.35 6.14
CA LEU A 657 14.22 23.68 5.85
C LEU A 657 13.54 24.42 7.01
N THR A 658 13.43 23.82 8.20
CA THR A 658 12.81 24.42 9.39
C THR A 658 13.82 24.74 10.50
N SER A 659 14.94 24.02 10.57
CA SER A 659 16.06 24.29 11.47
C SER A 659 16.98 25.39 10.93
N ARG A 660 17.38 26.32 11.81
CA ARG A 660 18.39 27.35 11.49
C ARG A 660 19.82 26.81 11.35
N PHE A 661 20.07 25.56 11.77
CA PHE A 661 21.40 24.95 11.79
C PHE A 661 21.63 23.91 10.69
N GLN A 662 20.71 23.82 9.72
CA GLN A 662 20.87 22.95 8.56
C GLN A 662 22.04 23.38 7.64
N PRO A 663 22.59 22.46 6.82
CA PRO A 663 23.55 22.82 5.78
C PRO A 663 22.94 23.74 4.71
N LYS A 664 23.79 24.60 4.11
CA LYS A 664 23.41 25.43 2.94
C LYS A 664 22.89 24.54 1.81
N THR A 665 21.59 24.61 1.55
CA THR A 665 20.98 24.09 0.33
C THR A 665 20.87 25.21 -0.71
N ASP A 666 21.11 24.90 -1.99
CA ASP A 666 20.94 25.82 -3.11
C ASP A 666 19.57 25.66 -3.78
N PHE A 667 19.09 24.42 -3.95
CA PHE A 667 17.69 24.15 -4.23
C PHE A 667 17.25 22.72 -3.82
N VAL A 668 15.95 22.57 -3.59
CA VAL A 668 15.26 21.27 -3.52
C VAL A 668 14.87 20.84 -4.93
N SER A 669 15.05 19.57 -5.29
CA SER A 669 14.72 19.03 -6.61
C SER A 669 13.87 17.77 -6.50
N THR A 670 12.57 17.86 -6.79
CA THR A 670 11.66 16.70 -6.73
C THR A 670 10.47 16.81 -7.69
N SER A 671 9.88 15.66 -8.06
CA SER A 671 8.60 15.57 -8.79
C SER A 671 7.38 15.81 -7.90
N GLU A 672 7.51 15.58 -6.58
CA GLU A 672 6.42 15.55 -5.60
C GLU A 672 5.95 16.95 -5.17
N PHE A 673 5.58 17.77 -6.16
CA PHE A 673 5.21 19.18 -6.04
C PHE A 673 4.32 19.48 -4.83
N GLN A 674 3.15 18.83 -4.77
CA GLN A 674 2.13 19.05 -3.75
C GLN A 674 2.65 18.73 -2.34
N PHE A 675 3.18 17.53 -2.17
CA PHE A 675 3.55 17.02 -0.85
C PHE A 675 4.81 17.67 -0.29
N ALA A 676 5.82 17.93 -1.14
CA ALA A 676 6.99 18.69 -0.75
C ALA A 676 6.63 20.13 -0.33
N SER A 677 5.76 20.81 -1.11
CA SER A 677 5.28 22.17 -0.80
C SER A 677 4.59 22.27 0.57
N MET A 678 3.80 21.26 0.93
CA MET A 678 3.04 21.22 2.19
C MET A 678 3.82 20.67 3.41
N ASN A 679 5.02 20.10 3.20
CA ASN A 679 5.78 19.46 4.28
C ASN A 679 7.17 20.04 4.53
N LEU A 680 7.88 20.52 3.50
CA LEU A 680 9.23 21.08 3.66
C LEU A 680 9.23 22.61 3.77
N PHE A 681 8.14 23.27 3.38
CA PHE A 681 8.04 24.73 3.37
C PHE A 681 6.95 25.20 4.34
N SER A 682 6.85 26.51 4.54
CA SER A 682 5.84 27.14 5.39
C SER A 682 5.48 28.54 4.87
N PRO A 683 4.44 29.20 5.40
CA PRO A 683 4.15 30.61 5.07
C PRO A 683 5.29 31.58 5.41
N ASP A 684 6.18 31.22 6.35
CA ASP A 684 7.34 32.03 6.76
C ASP A 684 8.64 31.66 6.02
N HIS A 685 8.78 30.39 5.59
CA HIS A 685 9.89 29.88 4.77
C HIS A 685 9.36 29.22 3.49
N LYS A 686 9.27 29.99 2.40
CA LYS A 686 8.53 29.61 1.20
C LYS A 686 9.37 28.92 0.12
N ALA A 687 8.72 28.11 -0.71
CA ALA A 687 9.32 27.62 -1.94
C ALA A 687 9.29 28.71 -3.03
N ARG A 688 10.44 29.02 -3.64
CA ARG A 688 10.51 29.83 -4.87
C ARG A 688 10.71 28.91 -6.07
N LEU A 689 9.66 28.72 -6.86
CA LEU A 689 9.58 27.62 -7.82
C LEU A 689 10.19 27.96 -9.18
N PHE A 690 10.88 26.97 -9.75
CA PHE A 690 11.28 26.96 -11.16
C PHE A 690 11.14 25.57 -11.77
N ALA A 691 10.90 25.50 -13.07
CA ALA A 691 10.70 24.23 -13.77
C ALA A 691 11.13 24.30 -15.24
N LEU A 692 11.75 23.24 -15.73
CA LEU A 692 12.18 23.08 -17.12
C LEU A 692 11.15 22.23 -17.86
N PHE A 693 10.40 22.83 -18.78
CA PHE A 693 9.30 22.19 -19.51
C PHE A 693 9.73 21.70 -20.89
N ARG A 694 9.25 20.53 -21.28
CA ARG A 694 9.35 19.99 -22.65
C ARG A 694 7.95 19.80 -23.23
N HIS A 695 7.82 19.85 -24.56
CA HIS A 695 6.54 19.57 -25.20
C HIS A 695 6.04 18.16 -24.77
N PRO A 696 4.80 18.00 -24.27
CA PRO A 696 4.37 16.76 -23.60
C PRO A 696 4.50 15.52 -24.46
N ILE A 697 4.25 15.66 -25.76
CA ILE A 697 4.37 14.57 -26.73
C ILE A 697 5.83 14.12 -26.87
N ASP A 698 6.79 15.06 -26.89
CA ASP A 698 8.22 14.72 -26.94
C ASP A 698 8.72 14.17 -25.60
N ALA A 699 8.14 14.58 -24.47
CA ALA A 699 8.40 13.97 -23.17
C ALA A 699 7.86 12.53 -23.11
N ALA A 700 6.65 12.26 -23.58
CA ALA A 700 6.03 10.93 -23.66
C ALA A 700 6.79 10.00 -24.62
N VAL A 701 7.14 10.46 -25.83
CA VAL A 701 7.98 9.71 -26.78
C VAL A 701 9.36 9.40 -26.17
N SER A 702 9.94 10.35 -25.43
CA SER A 702 11.22 10.14 -24.72
C SER A 702 11.10 9.23 -23.51
N LYS A 703 9.93 9.15 -22.86
CA LYS A 703 9.61 8.18 -21.82
C LYS A 703 9.54 6.77 -22.43
N PHE A 704 8.80 6.60 -23.53
CA PHE A 704 8.72 5.35 -24.29
C PHE A 704 10.11 4.82 -24.66
N TYR A 705 10.90 5.56 -25.46
CA TYR A 705 12.21 5.09 -25.94
C TYR A 705 13.26 4.87 -24.83
N TYR A 706 13.05 5.49 -23.66
CA TYR A 706 13.84 5.23 -22.47
C TYR A 706 13.41 3.92 -21.79
N LEU A 707 12.11 3.71 -21.59
CA LEU A 707 11.54 2.49 -21.00
C LEU A 707 11.75 1.24 -21.88
N GLN A 708 12.02 1.39 -23.18
CA GLN A 708 12.49 0.27 -24.02
C GLN A 708 13.90 -0.24 -23.65
N LYS A 709 14.70 0.57 -22.93
CA LYS A 709 16.15 0.34 -22.70
C LYS A 709 16.53 0.29 -21.23
N ALA A 710 15.71 0.86 -20.34
CA ALA A 710 15.99 1.00 -18.91
C ALA A 710 15.77 -0.30 -18.13
N THR A 711 16.45 -1.39 -18.53
CA THR A 711 16.30 -2.74 -17.93
C THR A 711 16.62 -2.82 -16.43
N TRP A 712 17.23 -1.77 -15.88
CA TRP A 712 17.58 -1.58 -14.47
C TRP A 712 16.49 -0.89 -13.64
N GLU A 713 15.36 -0.48 -14.25
CA GLU A 713 14.23 0.11 -13.50
C GLU A 713 13.19 -0.96 -13.14
N PRO A 714 12.66 -0.98 -11.91
CA PRO A 714 11.51 -1.81 -11.52
C PRO A 714 10.25 -1.56 -12.36
N THR A 715 10.17 -0.40 -13.02
CA THR A 715 9.11 -0.06 -13.98
C THR A 715 9.35 -0.60 -15.39
N TYR A 716 10.46 -1.29 -15.65
CA TYR A 716 10.77 -1.88 -16.95
C TYR A 716 9.85 -3.05 -17.27
N ASN A 717 9.03 -2.89 -18.33
CA ASN A 717 8.24 -3.98 -18.88
C ASN A 717 8.90 -4.52 -20.15
N LYS A 718 9.30 -5.81 -20.14
CA LYS A 718 9.89 -6.49 -21.31
C LYS A 718 9.03 -6.35 -22.58
N ARG A 719 7.70 -6.23 -22.46
CA ARG A 719 6.78 -6.02 -23.60
C ARG A 719 6.99 -4.67 -24.31
N TRP A 720 7.53 -3.64 -23.64
CA TRP A 720 7.77 -2.33 -24.27
C TRP A 720 9.02 -2.32 -25.17
N ALA A 721 10.00 -3.17 -24.91
CA ALA A 721 11.24 -3.22 -25.70
C ALA A 721 11.01 -3.65 -27.17
N SER A 722 9.95 -4.43 -27.43
CA SER A 722 9.51 -4.84 -28.78
C SER A 722 8.28 -4.09 -29.30
N MET A 723 7.53 -3.39 -28.44
CA MET A 723 6.37 -2.58 -28.83
C MET A 723 6.77 -1.43 -29.78
N SER A 724 5.93 -1.11 -30.75
CA SER A 724 6.12 0.08 -31.59
C SER A 724 5.68 1.36 -30.85
N LEU A 725 6.25 2.51 -31.23
CA LEU A 725 5.78 3.81 -30.71
C LEU A 725 4.30 4.06 -31.07
N GLU A 726 3.85 3.52 -32.21
CA GLU A 726 2.47 3.65 -32.66
C GLU A 726 1.51 2.88 -31.73
N ASP A 727 1.81 1.61 -31.44
CA ASP A 727 1.00 0.76 -30.56
C ASP A 727 1.06 1.22 -29.10
N TRP A 728 2.21 1.77 -28.68
CA TRP A 728 2.31 2.44 -27.40
C TRP A 728 1.38 3.66 -27.32
N SER A 729 1.33 4.48 -28.37
CA SER A 729 0.53 5.71 -28.42
C SER A 729 -1.00 5.53 -28.48
N LYS A 730 -1.49 4.33 -28.82
CA LYS A 730 -2.93 4.03 -28.95
C LYS A 730 -3.68 3.95 -27.62
N GLN A 731 -2.98 3.87 -26.49
CA GLN A 731 -3.55 3.67 -25.15
C GLN A 731 -2.82 4.51 -24.11
N ASP A 732 -3.57 5.06 -23.16
CA ASP A 732 -3.01 5.65 -21.93
C ASP A 732 -2.28 4.58 -21.10
N ARG A 733 -1.19 4.98 -20.44
CA ARG A 733 -0.34 4.12 -19.61
C ARG A 733 -0.28 4.59 -18.14
N GLY A 734 -1.22 5.44 -17.72
CA GLY A 734 -1.34 5.97 -16.36
C GLY A 734 -0.60 7.29 -16.14
N ASP A 735 -0.21 7.96 -17.22
CA ASP A 735 0.51 9.25 -17.23
C ASP A 735 -0.20 10.32 -18.07
N ASN A 736 -1.49 10.13 -18.38
CA ASN A 736 -2.32 11.17 -18.98
C ASN A 736 -2.24 12.48 -18.16
N ASN A 737 -1.99 13.59 -18.85
CA ASN A 737 -1.99 14.95 -18.30
C ASN A 737 -1.22 15.12 -16.97
N TRP A 738 -0.06 14.45 -16.84
CA TRP A 738 0.71 14.38 -15.61
C TRP A 738 1.02 15.76 -15.02
N MET A 739 1.38 16.76 -15.84
CA MET A 739 1.73 18.09 -15.30
C MET A 739 0.53 18.77 -14.65
N VAL A 740 -0.62 18.78 -15.33
CA VAL A 740 -1.86 19.37 -14.77
C VAL A 740 -2.30 18.62 -13.51
N ARG A 741 -2.27 17.28 -13.52
CA ARG A 741 -2.60 16.45 -12.35
C ARG A 741 -1.70 16.74 -11.14
N SER A 742 -0.39 16.77 -11.35
CA SER A 742 0.60 17.00 -10.29
C SER A 742 0.51 18.42 -9.73
N LEU A 743 0.21 19.42 -10.56
CA LEU A 743 0.04 20.82 -10.09
C LEU A 743 -1.17 20.99 -9.18
N ILE A 744 -2.25 20.23 -9.38
CA ILE A 744 -3.50 20.36 -8.59
C ILE A 744 -3.72 19.25 -7.55
N GLY A 745 -2.88 18.20 -7.54
CA GLY A 745 -3.00 17.06 -6.62
C GLY A 745 -4.09 16.05 -6.99
N LYS A 746 -4.50 15.94 -8.26
CA LYS A 746 -5.67 15.14 -8.67
C LYS A 746 -5.30 13.75 -9.22
N SER A 747 -5.75 12.71 -8.51
CA SER A 747 -5.57 11.28 -8.83
C SER A 747 -5.74 10.96 -10.31
N PRO A 748 -4.86 10.14 -10.93
CA PRO A 748 -4.97 9.72 -12.34
C PRO A 748 -6.32 9.08 -12.73
N ARG A 749 -7.06 8.51 -11.78
CA ARG A 749 -8.37 7.88 -12.01
C ARG A 749 -9.49 8.89 -12.24
N LEU A 750 -9.36 10.11 -11.74
CA LEU A 750 -10.38 11.14 -11.86
C LEU A 750 -10.24 11.87 -13.21
N GLU A 751 -11.38 12.14 -13.86
CA GLU A 751 -11.40 12.94 -15.09
C GLU A 751 -10.98 14.39 -14.80
N LEU A 752 -10.17 14.96 -15.70
CA LEU A 752 -9.78 16.38 -15.64
C LEU A 752 -10.82 17.25 -16.34
N THR A 753 -11.17 18.36 -15.71
CA THR A 753 -12.06 19.40 -16.23
C THR A 753 -11.27 20.58 -16.80
N MET A 754 -11.97 21.53 -17.42
CA MET A 754 -11.36 22.80 -17.83
C MET A 754 -10.96 23.68 -16.63
N ASP A 755 -11.68 23.57 -15.50
CA ASP A 755 -11.38 24.31 -14.27
C ASP A 755 -10.08 23.82 -13.62
N ASP A 756 -9.85 22.49 -13.61
CA ASP A 756 -8.57 21.90 -13.19
C ASP A 756 -7.39 22.48 -13.98
N TYR A 757 -7.56 22.63 -15.30
CA TYR A 757 -6.56 23.21 -16.18
C TYR A 757 -6.32 24.70 -15.89
N GLU A 758 -7.36 25.49 -15.69
CA GLU A 758 -7.22 26.91 -15.36
C GLU A 758 -6.55 27.11 -13.98
N ILE A 759 -6.80 26.23 -13.01
CA ILE A 759 -6.08 26.22 -11.72
C ILE A 759 -4.58 25.89 -11.94
N ALA A 760 -4.25 24.83 -12.68
CA ALA A 760 -2.85 24.46 -12.96
C ALA A 760 -2.10 25.58 -13.70
N LYS A 761 -2.76 26.21 -14.66
CA LYS A 761 -2.29 27.38 -15.43
C LYS A 761 -2.05 28.61 -14.55
N GLU A 762 -2.92 28.88 -13.59
CA GLU A 762 -2.77 29.99 -12.64
C GLU A 762 -1.64 29.76 -11.64
N ILE A 763 -1.46 28.53 -11.16
CA ILE A 763 -0.29 28.13 -10.34
C ILE A 763 1.01 28.37 -11.13
N VAL A 764 1.08 27.90 -12.37
CA VAL A 764 2.24 28.12 -13.26
C VAL A 764 2.47 29.61 -13.53
N ARG A 765 1.41 30.40 -13.81
CA ARG A 765 1.50 31.85 -14.04
C ARG A 765 2.08 32.61 -12.85
N THR A 766 1.67 32.25 -11.63
CA THR A 766 1.94 33.05 -10.43
C THR A 766 3.14 32.57 -9.62
N LYS A 767 3.57 31.32 -9.74
CA LYS A 767 4.59 30.75 -8.85
C LYS A 767 5.89 30.33 -9.53
N PHE A 768 5.88 30.05 -10.84
CA PHE A 768 7.03 29.44 -11.53
C PHE A 768 7.82 30.42 -12.39
N VAL A 769 9.14 30.47 -12.20
CA VAL A 769 10.07 30.82 -13.30
C VAL A 769 10.08 29.64 -14.26
N VAL A 770 9.64 29.85 -15.50
CA VAL A 770 9.54 28.76 -16.49
C VAL A 770 10.76 28.73 -17.41
N GLY A 771 11.27 27.53 -17.65
CA GLY A 771 12.25 27.22 -18.68
C GLY A 771 11.68 26.30 -19.76
N LEU A 772 12.31 26.25 -20.93
CA LEU A 772 11.95 25.36 -22.03
C LEU A 772 13.16 24.51 -22.45
N MET A 773 12.98 23.19 -22.59
CA MET A 773 14.04 22.28 -23.03
C MET A 773 14.60 22.64 -24.41
N ASP A 774 13.75 23.13 -25.33
CA ASP A 774 14.16 23.60 -26.67
C ASP A 774 14.80 25.02 -26.64
N LYS A 775 14.96 25.61 -25.45
CA LYS A 775 15.67 26.86 -25.16
C LYS A 775 16.55 26.70 -23.90
N PHE A 776 17.32 25.62 -23.86
CA PHE A 776 18.04 25.20 -22.66
C PHE A 776 18.99 26.29 -22.12
N GLU A 777 19.83 26.90 -22.97
CA GLU A 777 20.75 27.98 -22.57
C GLU A 777 20.02 29.20 -21.99
N GLU A 778 19.00 29.69 -22.69
CA GLU A 778 18.17 30.82 -22.25
C GLU A 778 17.42 30.51 -20.94
N SER A 779 17.05 29.25 -20.72
CA SER A 779 16.41 28.78 -19.48
C SER A 779 17.40 28.70 -18.33
N VAL A 780 18.61 28.19 -18.60
CA VAL A 780 19.73 28.16 -17.65
C VAL A 780 20.10 29.57 -17.21
N HIS A 781 20.18 30.54 -18.13
CA HIS A 781 20.43 31.95 -17.81
C HIS A 781 19.42 32.52 -16.80
N ARG A 782 18.11 32.32 -17.06
CA ARG A 782 17.03 32.76 -16.16
C ARG A 782 17.12 32.07 -14.78
N PHE A 783 17.46 30.78 -14.76
CA PHE A 783 17.65 30.02 -13.52
C PHE A 783 18.94 30.42 -12.77
N ASN A 784 20.02 30.80 -13.46
CA ASN A 784 21.26 31.27 -12.86
C ASN A 784 21.06 32.62 -12.16
N ILE A 785 20.32 33.54 -12.79
CA ILE A 785 19.88 34.79 -12.13
C ILE A 785 19.07 34.48 -10.86
N LEU A 786 18.08 33.57 -10.95
CA LEU A 786 17.25 33.16 -9.81
C LEU A 786 18.05 32.54 -8.65
N LEU A 787 19.09 31.77 -8.95
CA LEU A 787 19.91 31.07 -7.96
C LEU A 787 21.08 31.92 -7.41
N GLY A 788 21.35 33.07 -8.03
CA GLY A 788 22.49 33.94 -7.70
C GLY A 788 23.83 33.39 -8.20
N ILE A 789 23.84 32.73 -9.37
CA ILE A 789 25.02 32.11 -9.98
C ILE A 789 25.62 33.06 -11.01
N ASP A 790 26.90 33.42 -10.80
CA ASP A 790 27.67 34.28 -11.71
C ASP A 790 28.15 33.48 -12.93
N GLU A 791 27.54 33.74 -14.09
CA GLU A 791 27.94 33.13 -15.37
C GLU A 791 29.29 33.63 -15.89
N SER A 792 29.83 34.72 -15.36
CA SER A 792 31.14 35.24 -15.73
C SER A 792 32.31 34.49 -15.06
N ASP A 793 32.05 33.63 -14.05
CA ASP A 793 33.04 32.64 -13.62
C ASP A 793 33.26 31.62 -14.75
N TYR A 794 34.49 31.58 -15.26
CA TYR A 794 34.93 30.66 -16.31
C TYR A 794 34.61 29.19 -16.03
N LYS A 795 34.46 28.78 -14.77
CA LYS A 795 34.01 27.42 -14.39
C LYS A 795 32.53 27.22 -14.70
N ASN A 796 31.69 28.19 -14.33
CA ASN A 796 30.25 28.14 -14.58
C ASN A 796 29.99 28.17 -16.08
N GLN A 797 30.67 29.06 -16.81
CA GLN A 797 30.65 29.08 -18.27
C GLN A 797 31.10 27.74 -18.89
N ALA A 798 32.20 27.15 -18.43
CA ALA A 798 32.66 25.83 -18.92
C ALA A 798 31.65 24.69 -18.61
N CYS A 799 30.91 24.77 -17.51
CA CYS A 799 29.81 23.86 -17.21
C CYS A 799 28.61 24.09 -18.16
N ILE A 800 28.22 25.35 -18.45
CA ILE A 800 27.17 25.67 -19.43
C ILE A 800 27.55 25.10 -20.80
N GLU A 801 28.80 25.30 -21.26
CA GLU A 801 29.32 24.77 -22.53
C GLU A 801 29.40 23.24 -22.59
N GLU A 802 29.59 22.54 -21.45
CA GLU A 802 29.59 21.08 -21.42
C GLU A 802 28.16 20.47 -21.54
N PHE A 803 27.16 21.13 -20.95
CA PHE A 803 25.80 20.60 -20.88
C PHE A 803 24.84 21.14 -21.96
N SER A 804 25.18 22.25 -22.63
CA SER A 804 24.35 22.87 -23.67
C SER A 804 24.56 22.20 -25.04
N ALA A 805 23.48 21.69 -25.62
CA ALA A 805 23.51 20.85 -26.82
C ALA A 805 23.18 21.63 -28.11
N ASN A 806 24.11 22.46 -28.57
CA ASN A 806 23.92 23.23 -29.80
C ASN A 806 24.07 22.39 -31.07
N GLU A 807 22.93 21.98 -31.65
CA GLU A 807 22.84 21.41 -33.00
C GLU A 807 23.14 22.44 -34.12
N GLY A 808 23.28 23.73 -33.80
CA GLY A 808 23.44 24.81 -34.77
C GLY A 808 24.88 25.21 -35.13
N ASP A 809 25.89 24.84 -34.32
CA ASP A 809 27.19 25.50 -34.42
C ASP A 809 28.24 24.70 -35.22
N GLY A 810 28.55 25.20 -36.43
CA GLY A 810 29.34 24.51 -37.46
C GLY A 810 30.82 24.26 -37.12
N ASN A 811 31.32 24.76 -36.00
CA ASN A 811 32.67 24.50 -35.49
C ASN A 811 32.73 23.33 -34.49
N SER A 812 31.59 22.75 -34.09
CA SER A 812 31.50 21.87 -32.91
C SER A 812 31.79 20.37 -33.15
N VAL A 813 32.43 19.97 -34.26
CA VAL A 813 32.79 18.55 -34.54
C VAL A 813 33.57 17.90 -33.38
N ARG A 814 34.42 18.67 -32.68
CA ARG A 814 35.15 18.21 -31.48
C ARG A 814 34.30 18.07 -30.21
N ASN A 815 33.14 18.70 -30.15
CA ASN A 815 32.22 18.67 -29.00
C ASN A 815 31.04 17.73 -29.24
N GLN A 816 30.55 17.53 -30.47
CA GLN A 816 29.52 16.51 -30.75
C GLN A 816 29.97 15.12 -30.29
N ASP A 817 31.18 14.68 -30.64
CA ASP A 817 31.75 13.41 -30.17
C ASP A 817 31.91 13.30 -28.64
N LYS A 818 32.06 14.43 -27.94
CA LYS A 818 32.15 14.48 -26.47
C LYS A 818 30.77 14.47 -25.80
N ILE A 819 29.83 15.29 -26.27
CA ILE A 819 28.48 15.42 -25.74
C ILE A 819 27.71 14.11 -25.98
N VAL A 820 27.84 13.52 -27.18
CA VAL A 820 27.28 12.19 -27.51
C VAL A 820 27.86 11.08 -26.63
N LYS A 821 29.10 11.22 -26.11
CA LYS A 821 29.71 10.27 -25.15
C LYS A 821 29.40 10.56 -23.67
N LYS A 822 29.28 11.83 -23.25
CA LYS A 822 28.99 12.18 -21.84
C LYS A 822 27.50 12.06 -21.48
N ASN A 823 26.60 12.56 -22.33
CA ASN A 823 25.15 12.52 -22.07
C ASN A 823 24.50 11.19 -22.48
N GLN A 824 25.29 10.25 -23.02
CA GLN A 824 24.92 8.92 -23.53
C GLN A 824 24.05 8.05 -22.58
N PHE A 825 24.08 8.33 -21.27
CA PHE A 825 23.27 7.64 -20.26
C PHE A 825 21.80 8.11 -20.18
N ASN A 826 21.49 9.34 -20.60
CA ASN A 826 20.16 9.95 -20.46
C ASN A 826 19.61 10.55 -21.76
N SER A 827 20.45 11.08 -22.65
CA SER A 827 20.06 11.62 -23.95
C SER A 827 20.21 10.57 -25.06
N TYR A 828 19.47 9.46 -24.96
CA TYR A 828 19.39 8.52 -26.07
C TYR A 828 18.73 9.21 -27.26
N SER A 829 19.45 9.35 -28.38
CA SER A 829 18.85 9.79 -29.64
C SER A 829 17.71 8.85 -30.01
N HIS A 830 16.56 9.43 -30.32
CA HIS A 830 15.33 8.73 -30.64
C HIS A 830 14.51 9.54 -31.66
N PRO A 831 13.70 8.88 -32.52
CA PRO A 831 12.74 9.57 -33.37
C PRO A 831 11.85 10.53 -32.57
N LYS A 832 11.58 11.71 -33.10
CA LYS A 832 10.50 12.59 -32.64
C LYS A 832 9.20 12.18 -33.33
N ALA A 833 8.05 12.30 -32.66
CA ALA A 833 6.77 12.10 -33.32
C ALA A 833 6.53 13.25 -34.31
N VAL A 834 6.32 12.95 -35.59
CA VAL A 834 6.05 13.97 -36.61
C VAL A 834 4.71 14.64 -36.31
N ARG A 835 4.68 15.97 -36.27
CA ARG A 835 3.48 16.73 -35.91
C ARG A 835 2.33 16.43 -36.87
N GLY A 836 1.23 15.89 -36.34
CA GLY A 836 0.06 15.50 -37.12
C GLY A 836 0.06 14.07 -37.65
N SER A 837 1.07 13.24 -37.35
CA SER A 837 0.99 11.78 -37.53
C SER A 837 0.01 11.16 -36.54
N ASP A 838 -0.44 9.93 -36.79
CA ASP A 838 -1.38 9.21 -35.91
C ASP A 838 -0.83 9.02 -34.49
N VAL A 839 0.49 8.83 -34.38
CA VAL A 839 1.22 8.83 -33.10
C VAL A 839 1.05 10.16 -32.36
N TRP A 840 1.32 11.27 -33.05
CA TRP A 840 1.20 12.61 -32.47
C TRP A 840 -0.25 12.91 -32.08
N VAL A 841 -1.21 12.55 -32.94
CA VAL A 841 -2.65 12.77 -32.71
C VAL A 841 -3.16 11.95 -31.53
N SER A 842 -2.73 10.69 -31.39
CA SER A 842 -3.15 9.81 -30.29
C SER A 842 -2.59 10.29 -28.95
N LEU A 843 -1.28 10.57 -28.87
CA LEU A 843 -0.66 11.17 -27.68
C LEU A 843 -1.26 12.57 -27.37
N SER A 844 -1.65 13.36 -28.37
CA SER A 844 -2.28 14.67 -28.16
C SER A 844 -3.71 14.59 -27.60
N LYS A 845 -4.39 13.44 -27.76
CA LYS A 845 -5.67 13.18 -27.08
C LYS A 845 -5.44 12.78 -25.62
N ILE A 846 -4.45 11.91 -25.37
CA ILE A 846 -4.11 11.43 -24.02
C ILE A 846 -3.61 12.60 -23.14
N HIS A 847 -2.68 13.42 -23.64
CA HIS A 847 -2.08 14.54 -22.90
C HIS A 847 -2.69 15.91 -23.29
N VAL A 848 -3.99 15.97 -23.58
CA VAL A 848 -4.67 17.17 -24.11
C VAL A 848 -4.50 18.42 -23.24
N TYR A 849 -4.68 18.32 -21.92
CA TYR A 849 -4.55 19.43 -20.98
C TYR A 849 -3.10 19.82 -20.74
N ASP A 850 -2.18 18.86 -20.72
CA ASP A 850 -0.73 19.13 -20.67
C ASP A 850 -0.26 19.86 -21.94
N VAL A 851 -0.80 19.52 -23.11
CA VAL A 851 -0.53 20.22 -24.38
C VAL A 851 -1.13 21.63 -24.38
N MET A 852 -2.27 21.85 -23.71
CA MET A 852 -2.81 23.20 -23.47
C MET A 852 -1.98 23.99 -22.47
N LEU A 853 -1.41 23.34 -21.44
CA LEU A 853 -0.56 23.99 -20.44
C LEU A 853 0.79 24.36 -21.05
N TYR A 854 1.40 23.47 -21.82
CA TYR A 854 2.67 23.75 -22.50
C TYR A 854 2.54 24.90 -23.52
N LYS A 855 1.43 24.99 -24.26
CA LYS A 855 1.14 26.17 -25.13
C LYS A 855 1.12 27.47 -24.34
N TYR A 856 0.60 27.45 -23.11
CA TYR A 856 0.61 28.61 -22.22
C TYR A 856 2.01 28.89 -21.66
N VAL A 857 2.77 27.86 -21.29
CA VAL A 857 4.18 28.00 -20.86
C VAL A 857 5.05 28.64 -21.96
N LEU A 858 4.85 28.31 -23.23
CA LEU A 858 5.55 28.94 -24.37
C LEU A 858 5.30 30.46 -24.48
N ASP A 859 4.13 30.92 -24.05
CA ASP A 859 3.74 32.34 -24.03
C ASP A 859 4.25 33.02 -22.75
N LEU A 860 4.07 32.38 -21.59
CA LEU A 860 4.61 32.83 -20.31
C LEU A 860 6.14 32.97 -20.33
N PHE A 861 6.87 32.05 -20.96
CA PHE A 861 8.32 32.12 -21.12
C PHE A 861 8.76 33.40 -21.84
N ARG A 862 8.04 33.83 -22.89
CA ARG A 862 8.32 35.11 -23.57
C ARG A 862 7.98 36.30 -22.68
N ARG A 863 6.85 36.27 -21.97
CA ARG A 863 6.47 37.35 -21.04
C ARG A 863 7.47 37.52 -19.88
N GLN A 864 8.09 36.43 -19.43
CA GLN A 864 9.14 36.47 -18.41
C GLN A 864 10.49 37.00 -18.94
N GLU A 865 10.67 37.16 -20.25
CA GLU A 865 11.90 37.77 -20.84
C GLU A 865 12.14 39.18 -20.31
N GLU A 866 11.07 39.98 -20.14
CA GLU A 866 11.12 41.34 -19.58
C GLU A 866 11.66 41.37 -18.13
N MET A 867 11.39 40.32 -17.35
CA MET A 867 11.85 40.23 -15.95
C MET A 867 13.39 40.13 -15.89
N PHE A 868 13.96 39.24 -16.70
CA PHE A 868 15.40 38.94 -16.73
C PHE A 868 16.20 39.89 -17.65
N SER A 869 15.53 40.77 -18.40
CA SER A 869 16.17 41.79 -19.25
C SER A 869 16.70 43.01 -18.48
N SER A 870 16.35 43.14 -17.19
CA SER A 870 16.82 44.23 -16.32
C SER A 870 18.11 43.84 -15.58
N SER A 871 19.03 44.80 -15.43
CA SER A 871 20.35 44.55 -14.81
C SER A 871 20.22 43.93 -13.40
N PRO A 872 21.03 42.92 -13.02
CA PRO A 872 20.82 42.07 -11.83
C PRO A 872 20.86 42.77 -10.46
N SER A 873 20.98 44.10 -10.42
CA SER A 873 20.85 44.94 -9.23
C SER A 873 19.40 45.30 -8.86
N GLN A 874 18.39 44.63 -9.43
CA GLN A 874 16.95 44.97 -9.23
C GLN A 874 15.99 43.77 -9.01
N MET A 875 16.48 42.54 -8.78
CA MET A 875 15.66 41.35 -8.48
C MET A 875 15.77 40.89 -7.02
#